data_AF-A0A166E522-F1
#
_entry.id   AF-A0A166E522-F1
#
_cell.length_a   1.000
_cell.length_b   1.000
_cell.length_c   1.000
_cell.angle_alpha   90.00
_cell.angle_beta   90.00
_cell.angle_gamma   90.00
#
_symmetry.space_group_name_H-M   'P 1'
#
loop_
_entity.id
_entity.type
_entity.pdbx_description
1 polymer ?
#
loop_
_entity_poly.entity_id
_entity_poly.type
_entity_poly.pdbx_seq_one_letter_code
_entity_poly.pdbx_strand_id
1 'polypeptide(L)'
;MVKKNMMNKKLLIPCMLLILFFIALSGINAADVHMNSTNNTIANATENGTSNGDIIYLAEGTYNNSHLNGTNGIIINKNLTIIGKGADKTIIDAQNLGRIFNVTSTGWLTLINITLTNGNATDGGAIYNSGTITINNSILTNNKALNGGAIYNYNNDHGANISITNSNLTNNRGSFSGGGAIFNFDKIARISINNSNFVNNSGENGGAILIFNYEGAHIIINNSNFINNTVSSLGGAIHRNGGINSDTYMIINNCKFENNTGPYGGGAISNSANNMIVTNSNFTNNIANMGGGGISNNANNVTISNSSFINNMATFGGAVANSANNVIVNNSNFTNNRAEYGGAIYNNGFSMIISNSLFNNNAAQDSNGGAILNWGDNTTITNSNFINNVAISRGGAISNYGTNLTIRSSKFTNNTASYGGAVYNDNINMVIMNSEFKSNIANSNGGAILNWGDNITITNSNFTNNRAEYGGAITNGGSNISILGCNIINNSQGIYINSSSNNTTINYNRIFNNTEYDLNNNAIDTNADYNWWGSNNPEINKIIGITLNNHFVMNVTNLTSLDSNGTVMFQYSFKLNTGETADNNLLPYFLTNVYTNIASGAIESFDARFDKTFNITLDKSGNVTYTFITDNEVQNLEGTVTLPPTPPIPPVPTIPPKPPEPTPTPEPNNNGTSNNPTAQASMKSTGLPTNLIFLLVISVIGFVYYRKQ
;
A
#
# COMPACT_ATOMS: atom_id res chain seq x y z
N MET A 1 40.37 15.58 -0.91
CA MET A 1 40.96 16.17 -2.14
C MET A 1 40.18 15.64 -3.34
N VAL A 2 39.32 16.48 -3.92
CA VAL A 2 38.52 16.13 -5.11
C VAL A 2 39.31 16.57 -6.35
N LYS A 3 39.78 15.63 -7.17
CA LYS A 3 40.33 15.91 -8.50
C LYS A 3 39.17 16.06 -9.49
N LYS A 4 39.01 17.29 -10.00
CA LYS A 4 38.04 17.69 -11.02
C LYS A 4 38.58 17.25 -12.39
N ASN A 5 38.00 16.23 -13.02
CA ASN A 5 38.31 15.87 -14.41
C ASN A 5 37.67 16.91 -15.35
N MET A 6 38.49 17.83 -15.87
CA MET A 6 38.12 18.65 -17.04
C MET A 6 38.22 17.79 -18.30
N MET A 7 37.09 17.36 -18.84
CA MET A 7 37.04 16.84 -20.20
C MET A 7 37.36 17.98 -21.19
N ASN A 8 38.35 17.73 -22.02
CA ASN A 8 38.93 18.64 -23.00
C ASN A 8 37.89 19.06 -24.06
N LYS A 9 37.52 20.34 -24.11
CA LYS A 9 36.64 20.93 -25.14
C LYS A 9 37.19 20.84 -26.57
N LYS A 10 38.42 20.35 -26.77
CA LYS A 10 39.08 20.24 -28.09
C LYS A 10 38.64 19.03 -28.94
N LEU A 11 37.91 18.05 -28.41
CA LEU A 11 37.36 16.92 -29.19
C LEU A 11 35.89 17.08 -29.63
N LEU A 12 35.17 18.07 -29.09
CA LEU A 12 33.75 18.25 -29.39
C LEU A 12 33.50 18.76 -30.81
N ILE A 13 34.37 19.65 -31.30
CA ILE A 13 34.24 20.30 -32.60
C ILE A 13 34.50 19.31 -33.76
N PRO A 14 35.54 18.45 -33.73
CA PRO A 14 35.72 17.41 -34.76
C PRO A 14 34.57 16.39 -34.79
N CYS A 15 34.02 15.97 -33.64
CA CYS A 15 32.89 15.04 -33.58
C CYS A 15 31.58 15.66 -34.07
N MET A 16 31.32 16.94 -33.77
CA MET A 16 30.16 17.66 -34.32
C MET A 16 30.28 17.87 -35.83
N LEU A 17 31.48 18.13 -36.35
CA LEU A 17 31.73 18.21 -37.79
C LEU A 17 31.56 16.84 -38.46
N LEU A 18 31.94 15.74 -37.82
CA LEU A 18 31.70 14.38 -38.33
C LEU A 18 30.20 14.04 -38.36
N ILE A 19 29.45 14.42 -37.32
CA ILE A 19 27.99 14.25 -37.25
C ILE A 19 27.29 15.14 -38.29
N LEU A 20 27.71 16.38 -38.47
CA LEU A 20 27.22 17.26 -39.53
C LEU A 20 27.60 16.75 -40.93
N PHE A 21 28.75 16.10 -41.08
CA PHE A 21 29.16 15.43 -42.32
C PHE A 21 28.28 14.20 -42.60
N PHE A 22 27.91 13.40 -41.59
CA PHE A 22 26.94 12.29 -41.75
C PHE A 22 25.49 12.76 -41.94
N ILE A 23 25.08 13.88 -41.35
CA ILE A 23 23.78 14.52 -41.62
C ILE A 23 23.75 15.12 -43.04
N ALA A 24 24.87 15.65 -43.53
CA ALA A 24 25.00 16.13 -44.91
C ALA A 24 25.10 14.98 -45.93
N LEU A 25 25.59 13.79 -45.54
CA LEU A 25 25.63 12.57 -46.37
C LEU A 25 24.35 11.73 -46.30
N SER A 26 23.37 12.07 -45.45
CA SER A 26 22.06 11.42 -45.37
C SER A 26 20.95 12.18 -46.10
N GLY A 27 21.32 13.04 -47.05
CA GLY A 27 20.41 13.59 -48.05
C GLY A 27 19.91 12.53 -49.05
N ILE A 28 19.37 11.42 -48.57
CA ILE A 28 18.41 10.63 -49.32
C ILE A 28 17.06 11.15 -48.82
N ASN A 29 16.43 12.03 -49.59
CA ASN A 29 15.06 12.45 -49.31
C ASN A 29 14.19 11.18 -49.22
N ALA A 30 13.57 10.95 -48.07
CA ALA A 30 12.51 9.97 -47.94
C ALA A 30 11.42 10.33 -48.97
N ALA A 31 11.08 9.39 -49.85
CA ALA A 31 10.04 9.61 -50.83
C ALA A 31 8.67 9.36 -50.19
N ASP A 32 7.73 10.29 -50.40
CA ASP A 32 6.33 10.12 -50.02
C ASP A 32 5.60 9.30 -51.08
N VAL A 33 5.13 8.11 -50.71
CA VAL A 33 4.36 7.23 -51.60
C VAL A 33 2.89 7.25 -51.19
N HIS A 34 2.01 7.75 -52.08
CA HIS A 34 0.57 7.80 -51.85
C HIS A 34 -0.16 6.63 -52.51
N MET A 35 -1.02 5.93 -51.75
CA MET A 35 -1.78 4.80 -52.25
C MET A 35 -3.27 4.90 -51.96
N ASN A 36 -4.08 4.37 -52.88
CA ASN A 36 -5.53 4.18 -52.71
C ASN A 36 -5.86 2.68 -52.68
N SER A 37 -7.05 2.33 -52.21
CA SER A 37 -7.49 0.94 -52.02
C SER A 37 -8.00 0.25 -53.29
N THR A 38 -7.94 0.89 -54.46
CA THR A 38 -8.54 0.34 -55.70
C THR A 38 -7.51 -0.04 -56.76
N ASN A 39 -6.32 0.58 -56.78
CA ASN A 39 -5.38 0.43 -57.91
C ASN A 39 -3.96 -0.02 -57.52
N ASN A 40 -3.55 0.05 -56.25
CA ASN A 40 -2.18 -0.25 -55.82
C ASN A 40 -2.15 -1.26 -54.65
N THR A 41 -1.35 -2.32 -54.75
CA THR A 41 -1.11 -3.24 -53.63
C THR A 41 -0.05 -2.65 -52.69
N ILE A 42 -0.28 -2.74 -51.38
CA ILE A 42 0.70 -2.29 -50.38
C ILE A 42 2.02 -3.06 -50.56
N ALA A 43 1.92 -4.36 -50.89
CA ALA A 43 3.05 -5.22 -51.18
C ALA A 43 3.98 -4.66 -52.29
N ASN A 44 3.42 -4.19 -53.42
CA ASN A 44 4.23 -3.67 -54.52
C ASN A 44 4.99 -2.40 -54.13
N ALA A 45 4.35 -1.50 -53.37
CA ALA A 45 5.00 -0.27 -52.90
C ALA A 45 6.17 -0.57 -51.93
N THR A 46 6.01 -1.58 -51.07
CA THR A 46 7.09 -1.99 -50.15
C THR A 46 8.25 -2.71 -50.86
N GLU A 47 7.97 -3.53 -51.87
CA GLU A 47 9.00 -4.33 -52.57
C GLU A 47 9.79 -3.48 -53.60
N ASN A 48 9.09 -2.74 -54.45
CA ASN A 48 9.68 -2.09 -55.63
C ASN A 48 9.60 -0.55 -55.62
N GLY A 49 8.85 0.03 -54.68
CA GLY A 49 8.51 1.46 -54.69
C GLY A 49 9.13 2.31 -53.57
N THR A 50 9.91 1.73 -52.66
CA THR A 50 10.41 2.43 -51.47
C THR A 50 11.84 2.06 -51.09
N SER A 51 12.56 3.07 -50.59
CA SER A 51 13.91 3.04 -50.02
C SER A 51 13.87 3.13 -48.49
N ASN A 52 15.04 2.99 -47.86
CA ASN A 52 15.17 3.06 -46.41
C ASN A 52 14.85 4.47 -45.88
N GLY A 53 13.84 4.59 -45.03
CA GLY A 53 13.38 5.85 -44.45
C GLY A 53 12.09 6.41 -45.07
N ASP A 54 11.58 5.78 -46.13
CA ASP A 54 10.41 6.27 -46.87
C ASP A 54 9.10 6.18 -46.06
N ILE A 55 8.14 7.01 -46.47
CA ILE A 55 6.81 7.11 -45.87
C ILE A 55 5.76 6.71 -46.91
N ILE A 56 4.88 5.81 -46.53
CA ILE A 56 3.73 5.37 -47.31
C ILE A 56 2.46 5.96 -46.69
N TYR A 57 1.75 6.79 -47.43
CA TYR A 57 0.44 7.32 -47.05
C TYR A 57 -0.67 6.49 -47.68
N LEU A 58 -1.52 5.93 -46.83
CA LEU A 58 -2.73 5.23 -47.23
C LEU A 58 -3.92 6.19 -47.18
N ALA A 59 -4.68 6.23 -48.27
CA ALA A 59 -5.99 6.89 -48.27
C ALA A 59 -6.96 6.18 -47.30
N GLU A 60 -8.11 6.80 -47.07
CA GLU A 60 -9.23 6.09 -46.45
C GLU A 60 -9.69 4.93 -47.35
N GLY A 61 -10.14 3.85 -46.73
CA GLY A 61 -10.56 2.65 -47.43
C GLY A 61 -10.09 1.37 -46.77
N THR A 62 -10.59 0.26 -47.31
CA THR A 62 -10.22 -1.10 -46.87
C THR A 62 -9.29 -1.74 -47.90
N TYR A 63 -8.10 -2.12 -47.46
CA TYR A 63 -7.08 -2.81 -48.22
C TYR A 63 -7.16 -4.29 -47.89
N ASN A 64 -7.84 -5.05 -48.74
CA ASN A 64 -8.10 -6.49 -48.56
C ASN A 64 -6.88 -7.39 -48.84
N ASN A 65 -6.99 -8.69 -48.57
CA ASN A 65 -5.93 -9.68 -48.75
C ASN A 65 -5.32 -9.73 -50.17
N SER A 66 -6.08 -9.35 -51.21
CA SER A 66 -5.55 -9.20 -52.58
C SER A 66 -4.41 -8.18 -52.70
N HIS A 67 -4.24 -7.31 -51.69
CA HIS A 67 -3.16 -6.34 -51.58
C HIS A 67 -1.96 -6.85 -50.75
N LEU A 68 -2.05 -8.09 -50.24
CA LEU A 68 -1.05 -8.77 -49.41
C LEU A 68 -0.32 -9.86 -50.22
N ASN A 69 0.87 -10.26 -49.79
CA ASN A 69 1.66 -11.33 -50.43
C ASN A 69 1.19 -12.74 -49.98
N GLY A 70 -0.10 -13.04 -50.18
CA GLY A 70 -0.73 -14.30 -49.80
C GLY A 70 -0.67 -14.57 -48.28
N THR A 71 -0.37 -15.82 -47.88
CA THR A 71 -0.33 -16.24 -46.47
C THR A 71 0.84 -15.67 -45.67
N ASN A 72 1.88 -15.15 -46.35
CA ASN A 72 3.18 -14.84 -45.73
C ASN A 72 3.31 -13.39 -45.23
N GLY A 73 2.37 -12.52 -45.59
CA GLY A 73 2.39 -11.09 -45.26
C GLY A 73 3.39 -10.27 -46.06
N ILE A 74 3.27 -8.95 -45.97
CA ILE A 74 4.13 -7.96 -46.62
C ILE A 74 5.50 -7.96 -45.95
N ILE A 75 6.57 -8.19 -46.72
CA ILE A 75 7.94 -8.25 -46.21
C ILE A 75 8.47 -6.84 -45.97
N ILE A 76 8.87 -6.55 -44.73
CA ILE A 76 9.53 -5.31 -44.33
C ILE A 76 10.98 -5.62 -43.95
N ASN A 77 11.93 -5.29 -44.81
CA ASN A 77 13.37 -5.54 -44.63
C ASN A 77 14.22 -4.26 -44.58
N LYS A 78 13.56 -3.11 -44.52
CA LYS A 78 14.12 -1.75 -44.50
C LYS A 78 13.32 -0.89 -43.50
N ASN A 79 13.77 0.33 -43.23
CA ASN A 79 13.03 1.29 -42.42
C ASN A 79 11.87 1.90 -43.24
N LEU A 80 10.64 1.72 -42.79
CA LEU A 80 9.43 2.24 -43.43
C LEU A 80 8.45 2.78 -42.40
N THR A 81 7.80 3.87 -42.76
CA THR A 81 6.64 4.40 -42.03
C THR A 81 5.39 4.28 -42.89
N ILE A 82 4.30 3.75 -42.35
CA ILE A 82 3.00 3.66 -43.02
C ILE A 82 1.98 4.44 -42.20
N ILE A 83 1.33 5.42 -42.85
CA ILE A 83 0.41 6.37 -42.21
C ILE A 83 -0.96 6.28 -42.88
N GLY A 84 -1.98 5.94 -42.10
CA GLY A 84 -3.38 6.01 -42.52
C GLY A 84 -4.03 7.38 -42.24
N LYS A 85 -5.25 7.58 -42.75
CA LYS A 85 -6.05 8.79 -42.51
C LYS A 85 -6.76 8.79 -41.14
N GLY A 86 -6.76 7.66 -40.44
CA GLY A 86 -7.43 7.45 -39.17
C GLY A 86 -7.59 5.95 -38.94
N ALA A 87 -7.42 5.48 -37.70
CA ALA A 87 -7.54 4.05 -37.40
C ALA A 87 -8.94 3.52 -37.74
N ASP A 88 -9.97 4.35 -37.65
CA ASP A 88 -11.35 4.08 -38.04
C ASP A 88 -11.62 4.17 -39.56
N LYS A 89 -10.66 4.69 -40.34
CA LYS A 89 -10.84 5.02 -41.77
C LYS A 89 -9.94 4.22 -42.71
N THR A 90 -8.74 3.88 -42.27
CA THR A 90 -7.76 3.12 -43.06
C THR A 90 -7.63 1.74 -42.45
N ILE A 91 -8.17 0.74 -43.14
CA ILE A 91 -8.28 -0.65 -42.66
C ILE A 91 -7.46 -1.54 -43.57
N ILE A 92 -6.57 -2.35 -43.00
CA ILE A 92 -5.89 -3.45 -43.69
C ILE A 92 -6.49 -4.74 -43.18
N ASP A 93 -7.25 -5.41 -44.06
CA ASP A 93 -8.06 -6.59 -43.73
C ASP A 93 -7.48 -7.83 -44.44
N ALA A 94 -6.92 -8.76 -43.68
CA ALA A 94 -6.41 -10.02 -44.20
C ALA A 94 -7.50 -11.06 -44.47
N GLN A 95 -8.77 -10.79 -44.12
CA GLN A 95 -9.94 -11.63 -44.42
C GLN A 95 -9.82 -13.09 -43.93
N ASN A 96 -9.02 -13.32 -42.90
CA ASN A 96 -8.64 -14.62 -42.35
C ASN A 96 -7.83 -15.52 -43.32
N LEU A 97 -7.23 -14.93 -44.36
CA LEU A 97 -6.50 -15.64 -45.41
C LEU A 97 -4.98 -15.68 -45.21
N GLY A 98 -4.44 -14.98 -44.20
CA GLY A 98 -3.01 -14.94 -43.96
C GLY A 98 -2.55 -13.92 -42.94
N ARG A 99 -1.25 -13.70 -42.91
CA ARG A 99 -0.57 -12.64 -42.14
C ARG A 99 -0.61 -11.30 -42.89
N ILE A 100 -0.60 -10.16 -42.18
CA ILE A 100 -0.52 -8.84 -42.80
C ILE A 100 0.94 -8.40 -43.04
N PHE A 101 1.79 -8.40 -42.01
CA PHE A 101 3.19 -7.96 -42.11
C PHE A 101 4.19 -9.00 -41.60
N ASN A 102 5.33 -9.10 -42.29
CA ASN A 102 6.49 -9.88 -41.89
C ASN A 102 7.71 -8.94 -41.83
N VAL A 103 8.09 -8.54 -40.61
CA VAL A 103 9.22 -7.63 -40.38
C VAL A 103 10.47 -8.45 -40.12
N THR A 104 11.45 -8.37 -41.02
CA THR A 104 12.70 -9.13 -40.91
C THR A 104 13.64 -8.50 -39.88
N SER A 105 14.75 -9.17 -39.56
CA SER A 105 15.73 -8.70 -38.57
C SER A 105 16.37 -7.34 -38.88
N THR A 106 16.37 -6.92 -40.15
CA THR A 106 16.84 -5.58 -40.58
C THR A 106 15.70 -4.58 -40.76
N GLY A 107 14.45 -5.02 -40.65
CA GLY A 107 13.26 -4.20 -40.83
C GLY A 107 12.96 -3.30 -39.65
N TRP A 108 12.54 -2.08 -39.95
CA TRP A 108 11.93 -1.17 -38.98
C TRP A 108 10.59 -0.71 -39.54
N LEU A 109 9.49 -1.11 -38.92
CA LEU A 109 8.15 -0.72 -39.34
C LEU A 109 7.52 0.26 -38.34
N THR A 110 7.11 1.43 -38.81
CA THR A 110 6.29 2.36 -38.03
C THR A 110 4.88 2.41 -38.62
N LEU A 111 3.86 2.11 -37.82
CA LEU A 111 2.44 2.14 -38.20
C LEU A 111 1.73 3.25 -37.44
N ILE A 112 1.02 4.12 -38.16
CA ILE A 112 0.32 5.27 -37.58
C ILE A 112 -1.09 5.38 -38.15
N ASN A 113 -2.11 5.51 -37.29
CA ASN A 113 -3.51 5.75 -37.69
C ASN A 113 -4.12 4.68 -38.61
N ILE A 114 -3.89 3.40 -38.31
CA ILE A 114 -4.35 2.26 -39.15
C ILE A 114 -5.03 1.20 -38.29
N THR A 115 -6.01 0.49 -38.87
CA THR A 115 -6.52 -0.79 -38.35
C THR A 115 -5.89 -1.97 -39.08
N LEU A 116 -5.39 -2.95 -38.33
CA LEU A 116 -5.00 -4.28 -38.83
C LEU A 116 -6.00 -5.32 -38.31
N THR A 117 -6.68 -6.02 -39.22
CA THR A 117 -7.76 -6.94 -38.83
C THR A 117 -7.83 -8.23 -39.62
N ASN A 118 -8.47 -9.22 -38.98
CA ASN A 118 -8.73 -10.56 -39.50
C ASN A 118 -7.47 -11.25 -40.03
N GLY A 119 -6.31 -10.99 -39.43
CA GLY A 119 -5.11 -11.75 -39.68
C GLY A 119 -5.25 -13.16 -39.11
N ASN A 120 -4.89 -14.18 -39.90
CA ASN A 120 -4.95 -15.59 -39.48
C ASN A 120 -3.73 -16.34 -39.99
N ALA A 121 -2.79 -16.64 -39.09
CA ALA A 121 -1.51 -17.26 -39.43
C ALA A 121 -1.03 -18.20 -38.32
N THR A 122 0.03 -18.96 -38.57
CA THR A 122 0.68 -19.77 -37.52
C THR A 122 1.28 -18.87 -36.43
N ASP A 123 2.04 -17.87 -36.83
CA ASP A 123 2.72 -16.92 -35.94
C ASP A 123 2.31 -15.50 -36.32
N GLY A 124 1.83 -14.72 -35.36
CA GLY A 124 1.47 -13.32 -35.55
C GLY A 124 0.39 -13.14 -36.60
N GLY A 125 -0.88 -13.19 -36.21
CA GLY A 125 -2.00 -13.10 -37.16
C GLY A 125 -1.92 -11.81 -37.99
N ALA A 126 -1.62 -10.68 -37.35
CA ALA A 126 -1.35 -9.44 -38.05
C ALA A 126 0.15 -9.31 -38.40
N ILE A 127 1.03 -9.46 -37.42
CA ILE A 127 2.45 -9.11 -37.55
C ILE A 127 3.34 -10.23 -36.99
N TYR A 128 4.24 -10.72 -37.82
CA TYR A 128 5.44 -11.43 -37.38
C TYR A 128 6.60 -10.45 -37.35
N ASN A 129 7.26 -10.31 -36.21
CA ASN A 129 8.37 -9.39 -36.02
C ASN A 129 9.66 -10.10 -35.59
N SER A 130 10.69 -9.99 -36.43
CA SER A 130 12.08 -10.25 -36.06
C SER A 130 12.94 -8.98 -36.03
N GLY A 131 12.40 -7.82 -36.40
CA GLY A 131 13.09 -6.53 -36.39
C GLY A 131 12.55 -5.59 -35.30
N THR A 132 12.24 -4.36 -35.68
CA THR A 132 11.64 -3.36 -34.78
C THR A 132 10.28 -2.91 -35.31
N ILE A 133 9.29 -2.86 -34.42
CA ILE A 133 7.98 -2.27 -34.72
C ILE A 133 7.62 -1.14 -33.76
N THR A 134 7.06 -0.08 -34.32
CA THR A 134 6.40 1.02 -33.60
C THR A 134 4.96 1.13 -34.08
N ILE A 135 4.00 1.05 -33.15
CA ILE A 135 2.57 1.16 -33.45
C ILE A 135 2.02 2.35 -32.67
N ASN A 136 1.47 3.34 -33.36
CA ASN A 136 0.94 4.56 -32.76
C ASN A 136 -0.48 4.84 -33.24
N ASN A 137 -1.38 5.15 -32.30
CA ASN A 137 -2.76 5.52 -32.58
C ASN A 137 -3.46 4.56 -33.56
N SER A 138 -3.29 3.26 -33.33
CA SER A 138 -3.70 2.21 -34.27
C SER A 138 -4.51 1.12 -33.56
N ILE A 139 -5.21 0.30 -34.34
CA ILE A 139 -6.06 -0.77 -33.82
C ILE A 139 -5.59 -2.10 -34.41
N LEU A 140 -5.35 -3.11 -33.57
CA LEU A 140 -5.12 -4.49 -33.99
C LEU A 140 -6.27 -5.32 -33.44
N THR A 141 -7.18 -5.77 -34.32
CA THR A 141 -8.42 -6.40 -33.88
C THR A 141 -8.79 -7.67 -34.64
N ASN A 142 -9.37 -8.64 -33.93
CA ASN A 142 -9.84 -9.92 -34.48
C ASN A 142 -8.73 -10.72 -35.19
N ASN A 143 -7.47 -10.58 -34.76
CA ASN A 143 -6.37 -11.36 -35.31
C ASN A 143 -6.20 -12.67 -34.53
N LYS A 144 -5.91 -13.74 -35.26
CA LYS A 144 -5.77 -15.09 -34.72
C LYS A 144 -4.43 -15.70 -35.14
N ALA A 145 -3.79 -16.38 -34.20
CA ALA A 145 -2.66 -17.23 -34.50
C ALA A 145 -2.52 -18.40 -33.52
N LEU A 146 -1.61 -19.33 -33.80
CA LEU A 146 -1.15 -20.27 -32.78
C LEU A 146 -0.28 -19.53 -31.75
N ASN A 147 0.64 -18.71 -32.25
CA ASN A 147 1.58 -17.89 -31.47
C ASN A 147 1.31 -16.40 -31.66
N GLY A 148 0.88 -15.69 -30.62
CA GLY A 148 0.65 -14.25 -30.64
C GLY A 148 -0.48 -13.85 -31.59
N GLY A 149 -1.72 -13.79 -31.09
CA GLY A 149 -2.89 -13.63 -31.96
C GLY A 149 -2.80 -12.44 -32.91
N ALA A 150 -2.30 -11.30 -32.44
CA ALA A 150 -1.97 -10.17 -33.30
C ALA A 150 -0.48 -10.14 -33.68
N ILE A 151 0.40 -10.20 -32.69
CA ILE A 151 1.84 -9.99 -32.87
C ILE A 151 2.61 -11.18 -32.29
N TYR A 152 3.47 -11.77 -33.11
CA TYR A 152 4.52 -12.66 -32.65
C TYR A 152 5.88 -11.98 -32.79
N ASN A 153 6.62 -11.87 -31.70
CA ASN A 153 7.91 -11.19 -31.63
C ASN A 153 9.01 -12.19 -31.29
N TYR A 154 9.93 -12.41 -32.23
CA TYR A 154 11.00 -13.40 -32.11
C TYR A 154 12.21 -13.07 -32.98
N ASN A 155 13.38 -12.98 -32.35
CA ASN A 155 14.68 -12.95 -33.01
C ASN A 155 15.73 -13.66 -32.13
N ASN A 156 16.51 -14.58 -32.73
CA ASN A 156 17.52 -15.34 -32.01
C ASN A 156 18.80 -14.56 -31.68
N ASP A 157 19.13 -13.52 -32.45
CA ASP A 157 20.48 -12.96 -32.49
C ASP A 157 20.58 -11.53 -31.93
N HIS A 158 19.57 -10.68 -32.14
CA HIS A 158 19.70 -9.23 -31.91
C HIS A 158 18.58 -8.57 -31.06
N GLY A 159 17.56 -9.34 -30.67
CA GLY A 159 16.40 -8.84 -29.91
C GLY A 159 15.41 -8.05 -30.75
N ALA A 160 14.23 -8.62 -31.00
CA ALA A 160 13.13 -7.94 -31.66
C ALA A 160 12.42 -6.97 -30.68
N ASN A 161 12.17 -5.73 -31.11
CA ASN A 161 11.64 -4.68 -30.24
C ASN A 161 10.22 -4.28 -30.62
N ILE A 162 9.39 -4.01 -29.60
CA ILE A 162 8.02 -3.54 -29.75
C ILE A 162 7.82 -2.24 -28.97
N SER A 163 7.30 -1.21 -29.64
CA SER A 163 6.78 0.01 -29.02
C SER A 163 5.32 0.22 -29.43
N ILE A 164 4.41 0.29 -28.47
CA ILE A 164 2.97 0.51 -28.70
C ILE A 164 2.52 1.73 -27.91
N THR A 165 1.94 2.71 -28.59
CA THR A 165 1.45 3.96 -27.99
C THR A 165 0.04 4.30 -28.46
N ASN A 166 -0.81 4.77 -27.55
CA ASN A 166 -2.17 5.25 -27.86
C ASN A 166 -3.01 4.27 -28.69
N SER A 167 -2.81 2.96 -28.53
CA SER A 167 -3.34 1.95 -29.45
C SER A 167 -4.26 0.95 -28.76
N ASN A 168 -5.11 0.29 -29.55
CA ASN A 168 -6.06 -0.69 -29.06
C ASN A 168 -5.76 -2.08 -29.66
N LEU A 169 -5.55 -3.07 -28.80
CA LEU A 169 -5.42 -4.47 -29.18
C LEU A 169 -6.63 -5.22 -28.62
N THR A 170 -7.58 -5.55 -29.50
CA THR A 170 -8.90 -6.03 -29.09
C THR A 170 -9.30 -7.35 -29.76
N ASN A 171 -9.92 -8.26 -29.00
CA ASN A 171 -10.46 -9.52 -29.52
C ASN A 171 -9.42 -10.39 -30.28
N ASN A 172 -8.14 -10.32 -29.93
CA ASN A 172 -7.11 -11.14 -30.57
C ASN A 172 -7.00 -12.50 -29.86
N ARG A 173 -6.69 -13.56 -30.61
CA ARG A 173 -6.71 -14.95 -30.11
C ARG A 173 -5.45 -15.74 -30.41
N GLY A 174 -4.80 -16.25 -29.35
CA GLY A 174 -3.73 -17.26 -29.37
C GLY A 174 -4.24 -18.64 -28.93
N SER A 175 -3.71 -19.75 -29.49
CA SER A 175 -4.39 -21.07 -29.40
C SER A 175 -3.59 -22.26 -28.83
N PHE A 176 -2.26 -22.32 -29.01
CA PHE A 176 -1.46 -23.56 -28.75
C PHE A 176 -0.30 -23.39 -27.75
N SER A 177 -0.15 -22.17 -27.23
CA SER A 177 0.75 -21.75 -26.14
C SER A 177 0.83 -20.23 -26.11
N GLY A 178 0.46 -19.55 -27.20
CA GLY A 178 0.69 -18.12 -27.41
C GLY A 178 -0.22 -17.18 -26.62
N GLY A 179 0.31 -15.97 -26.41
CA GLY A 179 -0.44 -14.84 -25.87
C GLY A 179 -1.52 -14.36 -26.83
N GLY A 180 -2.63 -13.87 -26.27
CA GLY A 180 -3.81 -13.56 -27.08
C GLY A 180 -3.60 -12.40 -28.05
N ALA A 181 -2.99 -11.31 -27.61
CA ALA A 181 -2.58 -10.22 -28.50
C ALA A 181 -1.12 -10.35 -28.90
N ILE A 182 -0.22 -10.48 -27.94
CA ILE A 182 1.23 -10.45 -28.16
C ILE A 182 1.83 -11.72 -27.57
N PHE A 183 2.65 -12.42 -28.35
CA PHE A 183 3.59 -13.38 -27.82
C PHE A 183 5.01 -12.91 -28.13
N ASN A 184 5.74 -12.59 -27.07
CA ASN A 184 7.15 -12.26 -27.11
C ASN A 184 7.99 -13.46 -26.69
N PHE A 185 8.69 -14.07 -27.65
CA PHE A 185 9.64 -15.14 -27.44
C PHE A 185 11.01 -14.65 -27.90
N ASP A 186 11.86 -14.14 -27.02
CA ASP A 186 13.13 -13.57 -27.48
C ASP A 186 14.19 -13.61 -26.38
N LYS A 187 15.46 -13.67 -26.78
CA LYS A 187 16.56 -13.62 -25.83
C LYS A 187 16.61 -12.28 -25.08
N ILE A 188 16.51 -11.14 -25.78
CA ILE A 188 16.78 -9.77 -25.22
C ILE A 188 15.71 -8.74 -25.65
N ALA A 189 14.49 -9.17 -26.01
CA ALA A 189 13.46 -8.24 -26.48
C ALA A 189 13.07 -7.17 -25.44
N ARG A 190 12.88 -5.93 -25.93
CA ARG A 190 12.27 -4.84 -25.16
C ARG A 190 10.83 -4.61 -25.63
N ILE A 191 9.93 -4.56 -24.66
CA ILE A 191 8.53 -4.21 -24.88
C ILE A 191 8.24 -2.91 -24.12
N SER A 192 7.83 -1.88 -24.86
CA SER A 192 7.34 -0.62 -24.31
C SER A 192 5.89 -0.41 -24.72
N ILE A 193 5.01 -0.33 -23.73
CA ILE A 193 3.57 -0.09 -23.94
C ILE A 193 3.18 1.16 -23.15
N ASN A 194 2.57 2.12 -23.83
CA ASN A 194 2.12 3.36 -23.21
C ASN A 194 0.72 3.73 -23.66
N ASN A 195 -0.13 4.13 -22.72
CA ASN A 195 -1.43 4.75 -23.01
C ASN A 195 -2.30 3.88 -23.94
N SER A 196 -2.26 2.56 -23.77
CA SER A 196 -2.85 1.60 -24.71
C SER A 196 -3.82 0.65 -24.02
N ASN A 197 -4.73 0.06 -24.80
CA ASN A 197 -5.78 -0.82 -24.29
C ASN A 197 -5.66 -2.23 -24.85
N PHE A 198 -5.73 -3.22 -23.97
CA PHE A 198 -5.80 -4.65 -24.28
C PHE A 198 -7.12 -5.20 -23.77
N VAL A 199 -8.07 -5.40 -24.69
CA VAL A 199 -9.47 -5.70 -24.33
C VAL A 199 -9.95 -6.98 -24.96
N ASN A 200 -10.56 -7.87 -24.18
CA ASN A 200 -11.17 -9.12 -24.64
C ASN A 200 -10.20 -10.02 -25.45
N ASN A 201 -8.89 -9.97 -25.16
CA ASN A 201 -7.96 -10.87 -25.81
C ASN A 201 -7.97 -12.23 -25.10
N SER A 202 -7.78 -13.30 -25.87
CA SER A 202 -7.79 -14.67 -25.36
C SER A 202 -6.55 -15.43 -25.80
N GLY A 203 -5.88 -16.08 -24.86
CA GLY A 203 -4.70 -16.88 -25.12
C GLY A 203 -4.77 -18.20 -24.37
N GLU A 204 -3.86 -19.13 -24.67
CA GLU A 204 -3.68 -20.28 -23.78
C GLU A 204 -2.92 -19.86 -22.52
N ASN A 205 -1.88 -19.03 -22.70
CA ASN A 205 -1.11 -18.40 -21.63
C ASN A 205 -0.98 -16.89 -21.92
N GLY A 206 -1.25 -16.03 -20.95
CA GLY A 206 -1.24 -14.56 -21.14
C GLY A 206 -2.35 -14.08 -22.07
N GLY A 207 -3.54 -13.78 -21.53
CA GLY A 207 -4.71 -13.48 -22.36
C GLY A 207 -4.51 -12.29 -23.29
N ALA A 208 -3.74 -11.30 -22.85
CA ALA A 208 -3.24 -10.22 -23.69
C ALA A 208 -1.79 -10.48 -24.13
N ILE A 209 -0.88 -10.69 -23.17
CA ILE A 209 0.55 -10.72 -23.43
C ILE A 209 1.17 -11.96 -22.80
N LEU A 210 1.84 -12.75 -23.64
CA LEU A 210 2.76 -13.79 -23.21
C LEU A 210 4.20 -13.36 -23.43
N ILE A 211 5.04 -13.62 -22.43
CA ILE A 211 6.45 -13.29 -22.45
C ILE A 211 7.24 -14.53 -22.04
N PHE A 212 8.12 -14.98 -22.92
CA PHE A 212 9.13 -16.00 -22.65
C PHE A 212 10.49 -15.46 -23.06
N ASN A 213 11.24 -14.94 -22.07
CA ASN A 213 12.55 -14.34 -22.32
C ASN A 213 13.63 -15.01 -21.49
N TYR A 214 14.84 -15.08 -22.03
CA TYR A 214 15.95 -15.76 -21.37
C TYR A 214 16.87 -14.79 -20.63
N GLU A 215 17.30 -13.67 -21.24
CA GLU A 215 18.35 -12.79 -20.68
C GLU A 215 18.11 -11.29 -20.92
N GLY A 216 18.00 -10.50 -19.85
CA GLY A 216 18.06 -9.03 -19.94
C GLY A 216 16.85 -8.36 -20.60
N ALA A 217 15.72 -9.06 -20.70
CA ALA A 217 14.50 -8.49 -21.23
C ALA A 217 13.88 -7.46 -20.27
N HIS A 218 13.49 -6.32 -20.84
CA HIS A 218 12.90 -5.19 -20.11
C HIS A 218 11.51 -4.93 -20.64
N ILE A 219 10.51 -5.08 -19.77
CA ILE A 219 9.10 -4.85 -20.10
C ILE A 219 8.62 -3.68 -19.29
N ILE A 220 8.18 -2.63 -19.99
CA ILE A 220 7.71 -1.40 -19.37
C ILE A 220 6.30 -1.13 -19.90
N ILE A 221 5.33 -1.10 -18.98
CA ILE A 221 3.94 -0.84 -19.29
C ILE A 221 3.47 0.34 -18.45
N ASN A 222 3.06 1.41 -19.12
CA ASN A 222 2.64 2.66 -18.50
C ASN A 222 1.23 3.05 -18.95
N ASN A 223 0.43 3.61 -18.04
CA ASN A 223 -0.84 4.29 -18.37
C ASN A 223 -1.80 3.42 -19.20
N SER A 224 -1.76 2.10 -19.02
CA SER A 224 -2.41 1.16 -19.95
C SER A 224 -3.46 0.30 -19.25
N ASN A 225 -4.45 -0.15 -20.02
CA ASN A 225 -5.59 -0.89 -19.52
C ASN A 225 -5.60 -2.33 -20.06
N PHE A 226 -5.81 -3.30 -19.18
CA PHE A 226 -6.00 -4.72 -19.48
C PHE A 226 -7.36 -5.14 -18.95
N ILE A 227 -8.33 -5.31 -19.84
CA ILE A 227 -9.74 -5.48 -19.49
C ILE A 227 -10.29 -6.76 -20.12
N ASN A 228 -10.96 -7.59 -19.31
CA ASN A 228 -11.66 -8.80 -19.75
C ASN A 228 -10.76 -9.77 -20.56
N ASN A 229 -9.46 -9.83 -20.28
CA ASN A 229 -8.59 -10.80 -20.95
C ASN A 229 -8.70 -12.14 -20.22
N THR A 230 -8.75 -13.22 -21.00
CA THR A 230 -9.05 -14.55 -20.49
C THR A 230 -8.06 -15.57 -21.01
N VAL A 231 -7.73 -16.56 -20.19
CA VAL A 231 -6.92 -17.71 -20.62
C VAL A 231 -7.52 -19.03 -20.19
N SER A 232 -7.16 -20.10 -20.90
CA SER A 232 -7.44 -21.47 -20.47
C SER A 232 -6.39 -22.02 -19.49
N SER A 233 -5.20 -21.42 -19.39
CA SER A 233 -4.11 -21.87 -18.52
C SER A 233 -3.61 -20.79 -17.52
N LEU A 234 -2.53 -20.07 -17.84
CA LEU A 234 -1.82 -19.17 -16.91
C LEU A 234 -1.90 -17.69 -17.29
N GLY A 235 -2.16 -16.81 -16.30
CA GLY A 235 -2.08 -15.35 -16.43
C GLY A 235 -3.21 -14.74 -17.28
N GLY A 236 -4.27 -14.25 -16.65
CA GLY A 236 -5.45 -13.79 -17.40
C GLY A 236 -5.19 -12.63 -18.35
N ALA A 237 -4.34 -11.67 -17.98
CA ALA A 237 -3.86 -10.63 -18.90
C ALA A 237 -2.42 -10.88 -19.34
N ILE A 238 -1.51 -11.04 -18.38
CA ILE A 238 -0.08 -11.14 -18.64
C ILE A 238 0.45 -12.44 -18.04
N HIS A 239 1.13 -13.24 -18.85
CA HIS A 239 1.97 -14.32 -18.36
C HIS A 239 3.43 -14.03 -18.71
N ARG A 240 4.30 -14.04 -17.71
CA ARG A 240 5.74 -13.89 -17.86
C ARG A 240 6.46 -15.12 -17.34
N ASN A 241 7.19 -15.77 -18.23
CA ASN A 241 8.02 -16.93 -17.97
C ASN A 241 9.46 -16.68 -18.45
N GLY A 242 10.43 -17.39 -17.86
CA GLY A 242 11.87 -17.24 -18.15
C GLY A 242 12.57 -16.14 -17.34
N GLY A 243 13.83 -15.83 -17.63
CA GLY A 243 14.54 -14.71 -17.00
C GLY A 243 14.87 -14.92 -15.51
N ILE A 244 15.59 -16.01 -15.19
CA ILE A 244 16.13 -16.27 -13.86
C ILE A 244 17.36 -15.40 -13.51
N ASN A 245 17.86 -14.62 -14.48
CA ASN A 245 18.96 -13.68 -14.28
C ASN A 245 18.48 -12.40 -13.59
N SER A 246 19.35 -11.73 -12.84
CA SER A 246 19.04 -10.53 -12.05
C SER A 246 18.58 -9.33 -12.88
N ASP A 247 18.99 -9.25 -14.14
CA ASP A 247 18.87 -8.02 -14.95
C ASP A 247 17.54 -7.92 -15.72
N THR A 248 16.71 -8.97 -15.65
CA THR A 248 15.40 -9.03 -16.29
C THR A 248 14.36 -8.40 -15.35
N TYR A 249 13.53 -7.48 -15.84
CA TYR A 249 12.48 -6.86 -15.03
C TYR A 249 11.20 -6.58 -15.82
N MET A 250 10.10 -6.47 -15.07
CA MET A 250 8.83 -5.94 -15.53
C MET A 250 8.41 -4.76 -14.64
N ILE A 251 8.16 -3.61 -15.26
CA ILE A 251 7.62 -2.42 -14.59
C ILE A 251 6.21 -2.17 -15.11
N ILE A 252 5.27 -2.13 -14.19
CA ILE A 252 3.86 -1.79 -14.42
C ILE A 252 3.56 -0.54 -13.62
N ASN A 253 3.28 0.55 -14.32
CA ASN A 253 3.07 1.84 -13.67
C ASN A 253 1.81 2.54 -14.19
N ASN A 254 0.98 3.00 -13.26
CA ASN A 254 -0.28 3.67 -13.58
C ASN A 254 -1.18 2.85 -14.53
N CYS A 255 -1.28 1.55 -14.29
CA CYS A 255 -2.04 0.64 -15.14
C CYS A 255 -3.30 0.14 -14.45
N LYS A 256 -4.27 -0.31 -15.26
CA LYS A 256 -5.52 -0.90 -14.80
C LYS A 256 -5.64 -2.33 -15.31
N PHE A 257 -5.92 -3.26 -14.39
CA PHE A 257 -6.24 -4.65 -14.68
C PHE A 257 -7.64 -4.95 -14.13
N GLU A 258 -8.61 -5.12 -15.03
CA GLU A 258 -10.00 -5.29 -14.66
C GLU A 258 -10.63 -6.54 -15.29
N ASN A 259 -11.33 -7.32 -14.48
CA ASN A 259 -12.10 -8.50 -14.91
C ASN A 259 -11.28 -9.52 -15.72
N ASN A 260 -9.96 -9.61 -15.48
CA ASN A 260 -9.14 -10.61 -16.15
C ASN A 260 -9.27 -11.94 -15.42
N THR A 261 -9.28 -13.04 -16.18
CA THR A 261 -9.51 -14.38 -15.64
C THR A 261 -8.42 -15.35 -16.08
N GLY A 262 -7.78 -16.02 -15.12
CA GLY A 262 -6.75 -17.03 -15.37
C GLY A 262 -6.85 -18.21 -14.39
N PRO A 263 -7.15 -19.44 -14.83
CA PRO A 263 -7.47 -20.55 -13.92
C PRO A 263 -6.27 -21.06 -13.10
N TYR A 264 -5.06 -21.15 -13.63
CA TYR A 264 -3.94 -21.84 -12.94
C TYR A 264 -2.81 -20.93 -12.44
N GLY A 265 -2.99 -19.60 -12.48
CA GLY A 265 -1.99 -18.61 -12.09
C GLY A 265 -2.65 -17.29 -11.71
N GLY A 266 -1.97 -16.15 -11.92
CA GLY A 266 -2.58 -14.87 -11.56
C GLY A 266 -3.78 -14.52 -12.44
N GLY A 267 -4.89 -14.08 -11.85
CA GLY A 267 -6.08 -13.71 -12.60
C GLY A 267 -5.82 -12.52 -13.53
N ALA A 268 -4.96 -11.58 -13.14
CA ALA A 268 -4.38 -10.61 -14.06
C ALA A 268 -2.97 -10.99 -14.51
N ILE A 269 -2.06 -11.24 -13.57
CA ILE A 269 -0.63 -11.40 -13.89
C ILE A 269 -0.08 -12.67 -13.25
N SER A 270 0.45 -13.57 -14.08
CA SER A 270 1.25 -14.70 -13.62
C SER A 270 2.72 -14.45 -13.93
N ASN A 271 3.54 -14.22 -12.90
CA ASN A 271 4.97 -13.94 -13.01
C ASN A 271 5.81 -15.12 -12.51
N SER A 272 6.72 -15.58 -13.36
CA SER A 272 7.72 -16.62 -13.07
C SER A 272 9.13 -16.18 -13.43
N ALA A 273 9.36 -14.86 -13.43
CA ALA A 273 10.60 -14.21 -13.80
C ALA A 273 11.01 -13.16 -12.75
N ASN A 274 12.30 -12.87 -12.61
CA ASN A 274 12.79 -11.99 -11.55
C ASN A 274 12.26 -10.55 -11.66
N ASN A 275 12.18 -9.88 -10.52
CA ASN A 275 11.97 -8.43 -10.38
C ASN A 275 10.73 -7.90 -11.12
N MET A 276 9.56 -8.02 -10.47
CA MET A 276 8.36 -7.33 -10.90
C MET A 276 8.07 -6.15 -9.98
N ILE A 277 7.88 -4.98 -10.57
CA ILE A 277 7.58 -3.73 -9.89
C ILE A 277 6.22 -3.24 -10.37
N VAL A 278 5.29 -3.06 -9.42
CA VAL A 278 3.93 -2.57 -9.66
C VAL A 278 3.74 -1.28 -8.87
N THR A 279 3.50 -0.18 -9.58
CA THR A 279 3.32 1.14 -8.96
C THR A 279 2.07 1.84 -9.46
N ASN A 280 1.40 2.58 -8.59
CA ASN A 280 0.27 3.45 -8.96
C ASN A 280 -0.85 2.72 -9.73
N SER A 281 -1.00 1.40 -9.55
CA SER A 281 -1.83 0.58 -10.44
C SER A 281 -3.05 0.01 -9.71
N ASN A 282 -4.10 -0.31 -10.45
CA ASN A 282 -5.35 -0.85 -9.91
C ASN A 282 -5.66 -2.24 -10.49
N PHE A 283 -5.94 -3.19 -9.62
CA PHE A 283 -6.38 -4.54 -9.91
C PHE A 283 -7.79 -4.72 -9.35
N THR A 284 -8.79 -4.78 -10.22
CA THR A 284 -10.20 -4.86 -9.82
C THR A 284 -10.88 -6.09 -10.41
N ASN A 285 -11.60 -6.85 -9.58
CA ASN A 285 -12.43 -7.99 -10.00
C ASN A 285 -11.67 -9.04 -10.84
N ASN A 286 -10.37 -9.21 -10.63
CA ASN A 286 -9.63 -10.26 -11.34
C ASN A 286 -9.81 -11.59 -10.60
N ILE A 287 -9.94 -12.67 -11.39
CA ILE A 287 -10.35 -13.98 -10.88
C ILE A 287 -9.33 -15.03 -11.29
N ALA A 288 -8.92 -15.85 -10.33
CA ALA A 288 -8.16 -17.07 -10.59
C ALA A 288 -8.78 -18.27 -9.90
N ASN A 289 -8.64 -19.48 -10.45
CA ASN A 289 -9.03 -20.69 -9.72
C ASN A 289 -7.91 -21.14 -8.79
N MET A 290 -6.65 -20.97 -9.20
CA MET A 290 -5.44 -21.26 -8.41
C MET A 290 -4.46 -20.08 -8.54
N GLY A 291 -3.58 -19.88 -7.55
CA GLY A 291 -2.76 -18.66 -7.48
C GLY A 291 -3.56 -17.47 -6.96
N GLY A 292 -3.11 -16.25 -7.23
CA GLY A 292 -3.71 -15.02 -6.72
C GLY A 292 -4.60 -14.28 -7.71
N GLY A 293 -5.73 -13.74 -7.25
CA GLY A 293 -6.75 -13.17 -8.14
C GLY A 293 -6.23 -12.00 -8.97
N GLY A 294 -5.41 -11.13 -8.38
CA GLY A 294 -4.65 -10.13 -9.12
C GLY A 294 -3.34 -10.71 -9.66
N ILE A 295 -2.43 -11.05 -8.77
CA ILE A 295 -1.05 -11.43 -9.08
C ILE A 295 -0.75 -12.80 -8.50
N SER A 296 -0.16 -13.68 -9.30
CA SER A 296 0.56 -14.86 -8.82
C SER A 296 2.04 -14.70 -9.13
N ASN A 297 2.87 -14.78 -8.09
CA ASN A 297 4.31 -14.65 -8.21
C ASN A 297 5.04 -15.91 -7.77
N ASN A 298 5.81 -16.47 -8.71
CA ASN A 298 6.63 -17.67 -8.52
C ASN A 298 8.13 -17.38 -8.71
N ALA A 299 8.55 -16.11 -8.76
CA ALA A 299 9.95 -15.72 -8.95
C ALA A 299 10.42 -14.59 -8.02
N ASN A 300 11.74 -14.52 -7.79
CA ASN A 300 12.40 -13.89 -6.63
C ASN A 300 11.65 -12.74 -5.93
N ASN A 301 11.53 -11.57 -6.56
CA ASN A 301 11.10 -10.35 -5.89
C ASN A 301 9.88 -9.72 -6.56
N VAL A 302 8.90 -9.34 -5.73
CA VAL A 302 7.78 -8.46 -6.11
C VAL A 302 7.75 -7.25 -5.21
N THR A 303 7.70 -6.08 -5.83
CA THR A 303 7.48 -4.80 -5.14
C THR A 303 6.17 -4.19 -5.62
N ILE A 304 5.25 -3.97 -4.69
CA ILE A 304 3.96 -3.32 -4.91
C ILE A 304 3.96 -2.01 -4.13
N SER A 305 3.73 -0.89 -4.80
CA SER A 305 3.58 0.39 -4.11
C SER A 305 2.50 1.29 -4.68
N ASN A 306 1.87 2.10 -3.82
CA ASN A 306 0.85 3.07 -4.22
C ASN A 306 -0.28 2.45 -5.07
N SER A 307 -0.60 1.16 -4.85
CA SER A 307 -1.47 0.39 -5.73
C SER A 307 -2.69 -0.12 -4.98
N SER A 308 -3.75 -0.46 -5.73
CA SER A 308 -5.00 -0.97 -5.16
C SER A 308 -5.37 -2.33 -5.72
N PHE A 309 -5.82 -3.22 -4.84
CA PHE A 309 -6.38 -4.53 -5.16
C PHE A 309 -7.78 -4.62 -4.55
N ILE A 310 -8.80 -4.60 -5.41
CA ILE A 310 -10.20 -4.49 -5.01
C ILE A 310 -11.00 -5.66 -5.58
N ASN A 311 -11.76 -6.37 -4.72
CA ASN A 311 -12.68 -7.44 -5.12
C ASN A 311 -12.02 -8.56 -5.95
N ASN A 312 -10.72 -8.80 -5.81
CA ASN A 312 -10.08 -9.90 -6.51
C ASN A 312 -10.35 -11.22 -5.78
N MET A 313 -10.45 -12.31 -6.53
CA MET A 313 -10.88 -13.61 -6.00
C MET A 313 -9.98 -14.74 -6.49
N ALA A 314 -9.54 -15.60 -5.58
CA ALA A 314 -8.81 -16.82 -5.94
C ALA A 314 -8.81 -17.91 -4.85
N THR A 315 -8.15 -19.05 -5.08
CA THR A 315 -7.92 -20.03 -4.00
C THR A 315 -6.80 -19.58 -3.04
N PHE A 316 -5.71 -18.99 -3.55
CA PHE A 316 -4.57 -18.56 -2.74
C PHE A 316 -4.35 -17.06 -2.87
N GLY A 317 -4.67 -16.25 -1.86
CA GLY A 317 -4.43 -14.81 -1.95
C GLY A 317 -5.42 -14.16 -2.90
N GLY A 318 -6.54 -13.63 -2.39
CA GLY A 318 -7.56 -13.03 -3.26
C GLY A 318 -6.97 -11.95 -4.17
N ALA A 319 -5.99 -11.20 -3.68
CA ALA A 319 -5.20 -10.26 -4.46
C ALA A 319 -3.86 -10.85 -4.94
N VAL A 320 -3.04 -11.39 -4.03
CA VAL A 320 -1.65 -11.77 -4.33
C VAL A 320 -1.34 -13.15 -3.75
N ALA A 321 -0.92 -14.08 -4.61
CA ALA A 321 -0.22 -15.28 -4.21
C ALA A 321 1.28 -15.10 -4.44
N ASN A 322 2.08 -15.37 -3.42
CA ASN A 322 3.53 -15.39 -3.56
C ASN A 322 4.12 -16.72 -3.10
N SER A 323 4.90 -17.33 -3.97
CA SER A 323 5.71 -18.53 -3.67
C SER A 323 7.20 -18.27 -3.86
N ALA A 324 7.61 -16.99 -3.92
CA ALA A 324 8.99 -16.58 -4.19
C ALA A 324 9.66 -15.90 -2.99
N ASN A 325 10.96 -15.63 -3.08
CA ASN A 325 11.76 -15.16 -1.93
C ASN A 325 11.19 -13.93 -1.21
N ASN A 326 10.93 -12.81 -1.89
CA ASN A 326 10.58 -11.56 -1.20
C ASN A 326 9.35 -10.86 -1.80
N VAL A 327 8.46 -10.41 -0.93
CA VAL A 327 7.35 -9.49 -1.25
C VAL A 327 7.47 -8.22 -0.44
N ILE A 328 7.47 -7.08 -1.13
CA ILE A 328 7.43 -5.76 -0.52
C ILE A 328 6.13 -5.07 -0.92
N VAL A 329 5.35 -4.66 0.07
CA VAL A 329 4.11 -3.90 -0.10
C VAL A 329 4.23 -2.59 0.66
N ASN A 330 4.08 -1.47 -0.03
CA ASN A 330 4.13 -0.14 0.57
C ASN A 330 2.98 0.75 0.10
N ASN A 331 2.37 1.49 1.02
CA ASN A 331 1.35 2.49 0.71
C ASN A 331 0.26 1.96 -0.23
N SER A 332 -0.24 0.75 0.01
CA SER A 332 -1.15 0.06 -0.91
C SER A 332 -2.45 -0.34 -0.21
N ASN A 333 -3.51 -0.52 -0.99
CA ASN A 333 -4.85 -0.81 -0.51
C ASN A 333 -5.34 -2.18 -1.00
N PHE A 334 -5.72 -3.05 -0.06
CA PHE A 334 -6.33 -4.36 -0.30
C PHE A 334 -7.73 -4.35 0.29
N THR A 335 -8.74 -4.22 -0.56
CA THR A 335 -10.14 -4.10 -0.12
C THR A 335 -11.01 -5.20 -0.73
N ASN A 336 -11.83 -5.85 0.09
CA ASN A 336 -12.84 -6.83 -0.33
C ASN A 336 -12.28 -8.02 -1.14
N ASN A 337 -11.00 -8.36 -0.99
CA ASN A 337 -10.45 -9.52 -1.69
C ASN A 337 -10.86 -10.80 -0.95
N ARG A 338 -11.08 -11.87 -1.72
CA ARG A 338 -11.61 -13.13 -1.20
C ARG A 338 -10.75 -14.29 -1.67
N ALA A 339 -10.41 -15.19 -0.75
CA ALA A 339 -9.81 -16.46 -1.12
C ALA A 339 -10.16 -17.59 -0.17
N GLU A 340 -9.83 -18.82 -0.53
CA GLU A 340 -9.84 -19.93 0.43
C GLU A 340 -8.74 -19.70 1.49
N TYR A 341 -7.52 -19.39 1.05
CA TYR A 341 -6.34 -19.16 1.88
C TYR A 341 -5.81 -17.73 1.73
N GLY A 342 -5.72 -16.95 2.81
CA GLY A 342 -5.20 -15.59 2.75
C GLY A 342 -6.12 -14.65 1.96
N GLY A 343 -7.12 -14.04 2.59
CA GLY A 343 -8.17 -13.33 1.84
C GLY A 343 -7.65 -12.24 0.88
N ALA A 344 -6.56 -11.55 1.23
CA ALA A 344 -5.82 -10.68 0.32
C ALA A 344 -4.51 -11.31 -0.16
N ILE A 345 -3.64 -11.72 0.77
CA ILE A 345 -2.28 -12.17 0.46
C ILE A 345 -2.07 -13.59 1.01
N TYR A 346 -1.64 -14.47 0.13
CA TYR A 346 -1.05 -15.76 0.51
C TYR A 346 0.45 -15.69 0.25
N ASN A 347 1.25 -15.93 1.28
CA ASN A 347 2.70 -15.95 1.16
C ASN A 347 3.30 -17.27 1.62
N ASN A 348 3.91 -17.96 0.67
CA ASN A 348 4.78 -19.12 0.86
C ASN A 348 6.25 -18.79 0.52
N GLY A 349 6.55 -17.49 0.39
CA GLY A 349 7.88 -16.96 0.17
C GLY A 349 8.65 -16.70 1.45
N PHE A 350 9.98 -16.67 1.39
CA PHE A 350 10.84 -16.49 2.58
C PHE A 350 10.56 -15.21 3.40
N SER A 351 10.33 -14.07 2.75
CA SER A 351 10.21 -12.77 3.41
C SER A 351 9.05 -11.93 2.88
N MET A 352 8.37 -11.24 3.79
CA MET A 352 7.33 -10.25 3.48
C MET A 352 7.53 -8.98 4.30
N ILE A 353 7.54 -7.83 3.62
CA ILE A 353 7.57 -6.51 4.26
C ILE A 353 6.33 -5.72 3.84
N ILE A 354 5.52 -5.32 4.81
CA ILE A 354 4.35 -4.48 4.61
C ILE A 354 4.53 -3.16 5.36
N SER A 355 4.26 -2.05 4.68
CA SER A 355 4.33 -0.73 5.28
C SER A 355 3.21 0.19 4.79
N ASN A 356 2.70 1.05 5.68
CA ASN A 356 1.76 2.12 5.35
C ASN A 356 0.52 1.67 4.56
N SER A 357 0.07 0.43 4.75
CA SER A 357 -0.93 -0.20 3.87
C SER A 357 -2.26 -0.46 4.58
N LEU A 358 -3.33 -0.56 3.80
CA LEU A 358 -4.68 -0.83 4.28
C LEU A 358 -5.15 -2.20 3.81
N PHE A 359 -5.63 -3.02 4.74
CA PHE A 359 -6.31 -4.29 4.51
C PHE A 359 -7.72 -4.19 5.09
N ASN A 360 -8.72 -4.00 4.23
CA ASN A 360 -10.08 -3.75 4.63
C ASN A 360 -11.05 -4.79 4.07
N ASN A 361 -11.89 -5.39 4.92
CA ASN A 361 -12.95 -6.33 4.52
C ASN A 361 -12.45 -7.51 3.64
N ASN A 362 -11.21 -7.98 3.82
CA ASN A 362 -10.74 -9.17 3.12
C ASN A 362 -11.22 -10.43 3.86
N ALA A 363 -11.49 -11.51 3.12
CA ALA A 363 -12.05 -12.73 3.68
C ALA A 363 -11.36 -14.01 3.20
N ALA A 364 -10.96 -14.85 4.15
CA ALA A 364 -10.60 -16.25 3.93
C ALA A 364 -11.86 -17.12 4.14
N GLN A 365 -12.43 -17.64 3.05
CA GLN A 365 -13.77 -18.23 3.03
C GLN A 365 -13.83 -19.65 3.58
N ASP A 366 -12.76 -20.44 3.52
CA ASP A 366 -12.77 -21.82 4.02
C ASP A 366 -11.54 -22.16 4.89
N SER A 367 -10.68 -21.17 5.19
CA SER A 367 -9.42 -21.41 5.91
C SER A 367 -8.97 -20.23 6.79
N ASN A 368 -7.66 -19.95 6.75
CA ASN A 368 -6.92 -19.09 7.67
C ASN A 368 -6.49 -17.77 7.00
N GLY A 369 -6.26 -16.75 7.83
CA GLY A 369 -5.66 -15.49 7.43
C GLY A 369 -6.63 -14.61 6.64
N GLY A 370 -7.55 -13.94 7.32
CA GLY A 370 -8.63 -13.22 6.64
C GLY A 370 -8.12 -12.10 5.73
N ALA A 371 -6.99 -11.47 6.07
CA ALA A 371 -6.21 -10.68 5.12
C ALA A 371 -4.97 -11.43 4.63
N ILE A 372 -4.18 -11.99 5.54
CA ILE A 372 -2.86 -12.56 5.23
C ILE A 372 -2.73 -13.95 5.82
N LEU A 373 -2.36 -14.91 4.97
CA LEU A 373 -1.81 -16.18 5.41
C LEU A 373 -0.31 -16.20 5.07
N ASN A 374 0.52 -16.36 6.10
CA ASN A 374 1.98 -16.36 5.96
C ASN A 374 2.59 -17.69 6.38
N TRP A 375 3.36 -18.30 5.48
CA TRP A 375 4.27 -19.42 5.72
C TRP A 375 5.75 -19.00 5.65
N GLY A 376 6.02 -17.75 5.26
CA GLY A 376 7.36 -17.20 5.11
C GLY A 376 8.07 -16.91 6.41
N ASP A 377 9.33 -17.28 6.52
CA ASP A 377 10.11 -17.17 7.76
C ASP A 377 10.23 -15.75 8.33
N ASN A 378 10.18 -14.70 7.52
CA ASN A 378 10.42 -13.34 7.98
C ASN A 378 9.35 -12.37 7.51
N THR A 379 8.38 -12.07 8.39
CA THR A 379 7.34 -11.08 8.10
C THR A 379 7.47 -9.86 8.99
N THR A 380 7.53 -8.68 8.38
CA THR A 380 7.51 -7.39 9.09
C THR A 380 6.37 -6.52 8.59
N ILE A 381 5.53 -6.04 9.51
CA ILE A 381 4.37 -5.20 9.22
C ILE A 381 4.50 -3.90 10.04
N THR A 382 4.45 -2.77 9.35
CA THR A 382 4.64 -1.46 9.97
C THR A 382 3.59 -0.45 9.52
N ASN A 383 3.13 0.41 10.42
CA ASN A 383 2.24 1.54 10.09
C ASN A 383 1.01 1.13 9.25
N SER A 384 0.46 -0.06 9.47
CA SER A 384 -0.58 -0.62 8.59
C SER A 384 -1.88 -0.88 9.34
N ASN A 385 -2.99 -0.83 8.61
CA ASN A 385 -4.34 -0.95 9.16
C ASN A 385 -5.04 -2.21 8.64
N PHE A 386 -5.51 -3.04 9.55
CA PHE A 386 -6.29 -4.25 9.29
C PHE A 386 -7.69 -4.08 9.88
N ILE A 387 -8.68 -3.89 9.01
CA ILE A 387 -10.03 -3.52 9.40
C ILE A 387 -11.02 -4.53 8.84
N ASN A 388 -11.90 -5.05 9.70
CA ASN A 388 -13.02 -5.93 9.32
C ASN A 388 -12.61 -7.16 8.49
N ASN A 389 -11.40 -7.69 8.67
CA ASN A 389 -10.99 -8.90 7.96
C ASN A 389 -11.52 -10.14 8.68
N VAL A 390 -11.88 -11.16 7.90
CA VAL A 390 -12.59 -12.34 8.42
C VAL A 390 -11.91 -13.63 7.94
N ALA A 391 -11.62 -14.53 8.87
CA ALA A 391 -11.26 -15.91 8.57
C ALA A 391 -12.26 -16.85 9.25
N ILE A 392 -12.51 -18.03 8.67
CA ILE A 392 -13.33 -19.04 9.36
C ILE A 392 -12.57 -19.62 10.56
N SER A 393 -11.29 -19.93 10.39
CA SER A 393 -10.53 -20.70 11.38
C SER A 393 -9.58 -19.82 12.18
N ARG A 394 -8.43 -19.44 11.61
CA ARG A 394 -7.34 -18.77 12.35
C ARG A 394 -7.00 -17.41 11.76
N GLY A 395 -6.76 -16.44 12.64
CA GLY A 395 -6.18 -15.15 12.28
C GLY A 395 -7.13 -14.32 11.41
N GLY A 396 -8.06 -13.58 12.04
CA GLY A 396 -9.05 -12.80 11.27
C GLY A 396 -8.41 -11.76 10.38
N ALA A 397 -7.27 -11.19 10.79
CA ALA A 397 -6.39 -10.44 9.90
C ALA A 397 -5.22 -11.31 9.42
N ILE A 398 -4.41 -11.84 10.35
CA ILE A 398 -3.14 -12.50 10.01
C ILE A 398 -3.10 -13.88 10.66
N SER A 399 -2.83 -14.90 9.86
CA SER A 399 -2.41 -16.21 10.34
C SER A 399 -0.95 -16.45 9.96
N ASN A 400 -0.09 -16.63 10.96
CA ASN A 400 1.34 -16.82 10.77
C ASN A 400 1.80 -18.22 11.15
N TYR A 401 2.43 -18.88 10.19
CA TYR A 401 3.12 -20.15 10.29
C TYR A 401 4.63 -19.99 10.01
N GLY A 402 5.10 -18.78 9.71
CA GLY A 402 6.51 -18.49 9.49
C GLY A 402 7.28 -18.20 10.78
N THR A 403 8.59 -18.42 10.78
CA THR A 403 9.46 -18.35 11.97
C THR A 403 9.37 -17.04 12.77
N ASN A 404 9.35 -15.88 12.09
CA ASN A 404 9.40 -14.56 12.71
C ASN A 404 8.28 -13.65 12.18
N LEU A 405 7.44 -13.16 13.08
CA LEU A 405 6.46 -12.11 12.82
C LEU A 405 6.74 -10.88 13.68
N THR A 406 7.01 -9.75 13.02
CA THR A 406 7.15 -8.44 13.68
C THR A 406 6.04 -7.49 13.23
N ILE A 407 5.30 -6.93 14.19
CA ILE A 407 4.24 -5.94 13.98
C ILE A 407 4.59 -4.67 14.75
N ARG A 408 4.64 -3.52 14.07
CA ARG A 408 4.96 -2.24 14.70
C ARG A 408 4.01 -1.14 14.28
N SER A 409 3.59 -0.29 15.20
CA SER A 409 2.85 0.93 14.90
C SER A 409 1.61 0.68 14.03
N SER A 410 0.94 -0.47 14.21
CA SER A 410 -0.12 -0.94 13.33
C SER A 410 -1.44 -1.08 14.08
N LYS A 411 -2.57 -1.07 13.36
CA LYS A 411 -3.91 -1.11 13.93
C LYS A 411 -4.70 -2.30 13.41
N PHE A 412 -5.34 -3.02 14.32
CA PHE A 412 -6.22 -4.16 14.06
C PHE A 412 -7.59 -3.87 14.65
N THR A 413 -8.60 -3.67 13.82
CA THR A 413 -9.94 -3.29 14.25
C THR A 413 -11.00 -4.21 13.66
N ASN A 414 -11.89 -4.73 14.51
CA ASN A 414 -13.05 -5.53 14.09
C ASN A 414 -12.71 -6.77 13.25
N ASN A 415 -11.52 -7.36 13.41
CA ASN A 415 -11.19 -8.59 12.71
C ASN A 415 -11.81 -9.78 13.44
N THR A 416 -12.23 -10.80 12.69
CA THR A 416 -12.98 -11.94 13.25
C THR A 416 -12.42 -13.28 12.77
N ALA A 417 -12.25 -14.24 13.69
CA ALA A 417 -11.91 -15.64 13.41
C ALA A 417 -12.43 -16.59 14.50
N SER A 418 -12.20 -17.90 14.38
CA SER A 418 -12.44 -18.83 15.50
C SER A 418 -11.31 -18.77 16.53
N TYR A 419 -10.07 -18.55 16.07
CA TYR A 419 -8.86 -18.47 16.87
C TYR A 419 -8.01 -17.27 16.45
N GLY A 420 -7.61 -16.41 17.40
CA GLY A 420 -6.84 -15.21 17.08
C GLY A 420 -7.66 -14.23 16.24
N GLY A 421 -8.59 -13.50 16.86
CA GLY A 421 -9.56 -12.67 16.15
C GLY A 421 -8.89 -11.64 15.23
N ALA A 422 -7.74 -11.09 15.63
CA ALA A 422 -6.85 -10.37 14.71
C ALA A 422 -5.69 -11.25 14.23
N VAL A 423 -4.89 -11.77 15.16
CA VAL A 423 -3.62 -12.41 14.84
C VAL A 423 -3.56 -13.80 15.48
N TYR A 424 -3.21 -14.77 14.66
CA TYR A 424 -2.85 -16.12 15.08
C TYR A 424 -1.39 -16.39 14.72
N ASN A 425 -0.62 -16.95 15.65
CA ASN A 425 0.76 -17.37 15.41
C ASN A 425 1.03 -18.78 15.94
N ASP A 426 1.62 -19.61 15.09
CA ASP A 426 1.87 -21.03 15.35
C ASP A 426 3.35 -21.40 15.42
N ASN A 427 4.23 -20.44 15.16
CA ASN A 427 5.66 -20.70 14.99
C ASN A 427 6.49 -19.79 15.90
N ILE A 428 7.82 -19.92 15.89
CA ILE A 428 8.71 -19.55 16.99
C ILE A 428 8.49 -18.14 17.57
N ASN A 429 8.64 -17.05 16.78
CA ASN A 429 8.76 -15.70 17.33
C ASN A 429 7.66 -14.73 16.86
N MET A 430 7.01 -14.06 17.83
CA MET A 430 6.17 -12.90 17.61
C MET A 430 6.66 -11.68 18.40
N VAL A 431 6.81 -10.54 17.71
CA VAL A 431 7.14 -9.25 18.32
C VAL A 431 6.09 -8.21 17.91
N ILE A 432 5.48 -7.55 18.88
CA ILE A 432 4.47 -6.51 18.69
C ILE A 432 4.89 -5.26 19.46
N MET A 433 4.88 -4.12 18.79
CA MET A 433 5.31 -2.84 19.39
C MET A 433 4.39 -1.70 18.98
N ASN A 434 4.05 -0.83 19.91
CA ASN A 434 3.35 0.44 19.63
C ASN A 434 2.06 0.26 18.80
N SER A 435 1.32 -0.84 19.00
CA SER A 435 0.20 -1.23 18.13
C SER A 435 -1.15 -1.21 18.86
N GLU A 436 -2.25 -1.11 18.11
CA GLU A 436 -3.62 -1.06 18.64
C GLU A 436 -4.44 -2.25 18.15
N PHE A 437 -5.08 -2.96 19.08
CA PHE A 437 -6.03 -4.04 18.84
C PHE A 437 -7.37 -3.67 19.47
N LYS A 438 -8.35 -3.38 18.63
CA LYS A 438 -9.65 -2.89 19.06
C LYS A 438 -10.79 -3.75 18.51
N SER A 439 -11.68 -4.21 19.38
CA SER A 439 -12.93 -4.84 18.98
C SER A 439 -12.76 -6.07 18.08
N ASN A 440 -11.64 -6.78 18.19
CA ASN A 440 -11.42 -8.03 17.47
C ASN A 440 -12.11 -9.18 18.21
N ILE A 441 -12.59 -10.17 17.44
CA ILE A 441 -13.47 -11.22 17.96
C ILE A 441 -12.91 -12.58 17.56
N ALA A 442 -12.67 -13.44 18.55
CA ALA A 442 -12.49 -14.86 18.37
C ALA A 442 -13.66 -15.64 18.97
N ASN A 443 -14.07 -16.74 18.37
CA ASN A 443 -15.09 -17.60 18.97
C ASN A 443 -14.57 -18.36 20.20
N SER A 444 -13.30 -18.80 20.17
CA SER A 444 -12.72 -19.63 21.23
C SER A 444 -11.57 -18.91 21.95
N ASN A 445 -10.38 -18.81 21.35
CA ASN A 445 -9.19 -18.26 22.03
C ASN A 445 -8.63 -17.02 21.34
N GLY A 446 -8.17 -16.05 22.15
CA GLY A 446 -7.36 -14.93 21.69
C GLY A 446 -8.17 -13.93 20.87
N GLY A 447 -9.03 -13.15 21.53
CA GLY A 447 -9.94 -12.24 20.81
C GLY A 447 -9.19 -11.22 19.95
N ALA A 448 -8.04 -10.71 20.41
CA ALA A 448 -7.08 -10.07 19.53
C ALA A 448 -6.00 -11.05 19.06
N ILE A 449 -5.28 -11.68 19.99
CA ILE A 449 -4.09 -12.48 19.68
C ILE A 449 -4.21 -13.88 20.27
N LEU A 450 -3.95 -14.90 19.45
CA LEU A 450 -3.60 -16.24 19.90
C LEU A 450 -2.16 -16.57 19.48
N ASN A 451 -1.32 -16.93 20.45
CA ASN A 451 0.04 -17.40 20.23
C ASN A 451 0.22 -18.84 20.70
N TRP A 452 0.56 -19.74 19.78
CA TRP A 452 1.08 -21.09 20.04
C TRP A 452 2.57 -21.22 19.71
N GLY A 453 3.18 -20.15 19.20
CA GLY A 453 4.62 -20.02 19.05
C GLY A 453 5.39 -19.97 20.36
N ASP A 454 6.67 -20.32 20.34
CA ASP A 454 7.51 -20.38 21.53
C ASP A 454 7.62 -19.04 22.27
N ASN A 455 7.75 -17.93 21.54
CA ASN A 455 8.13 -16.63 22.08
C ASN A 455 7.15 -15.54 21.64
N ILE A 456 6.64 -14.76 22.61
CA ILE A 456 5.89 -13.54 22.36
C ILE A 456 6.44 -12.36 23.15
N THR A 457 6.70 -11.25 22.46
CA THR A 457 7.06 -9.96 23.07
C THR A 457 6.07 -8.90 22.62
N ILE A 458 5.38 -8.24 23.55
CA ILE A 458 4.45 -7.15 23.30
C ILE A 458 4.88 -5.94 24.12
N THR A 459 5.12 -4.82 23.45
CA THR A 459 5.48 -3.57 24.13
C THR A 459 4.61 -2.40 23.70
N ASN A 460 4.28 -1.52 24.64
CA ASN A 460 3.65 -0.22 24.39
C ASN A 460 2.38 -0.30 23.53
N SER A 461 1.56 -1.35 23.72
CA SER A 461 0.43 -1.65 22.84
C SER A 461 -0.91 -1.61 23.57
N ASN A 462 -1.98 -1.35 22.84
CA ASN A 462 -3.33 -1.15 23.37
C ASN A 462 -4.27 -2.26 22.92
N PHE A 463 -4.97 -2.88 23.87
CA PHE A 463 -5.96 -3.94 23.65
C PHE A 463 -7.27 -3.51 24.29
N THR A 464 -8.25 -3.17 23.45
CA THR A 464 -9.55 -2.66 23.92
C THR A 464 -10.73 -3.37 23.30
N ASN A 465 -11.73 -3.72 24.10
CA ASN A 465 -13.00 -4.29 23.64
C ASN A 465 -12.88 -5.58 22.80
N ASN A 466 -11.78 -6.34 22.93
CA ASN A 466 -11.61 -7.59 22.22
C ASN A 466 -12.34 -8.72 22.95
N ARG A 467 -12.87 -9.70 22.20
CA ARG A 467 -13.77 -10.72 22.74
C ARG A 467 -13.37 -12.13 22.30
N ALA A 468 -13.31 -13.04 23.27
CA ALA A 468 -13.18 -14.49 23.10
C ALA A 468 -13.70 -15.23 24.33
N GLU A 469 -13.93 -16.55 24.22
CA GLU A 469 -14.22 -17.44 25.35
C GLU A 469 -13.02 -17.54 26.31
N TYR A 470 -11.79 -17.51 25.77
CA TYR A 470 -10.55 -17.45 26.56
C TYR A 470 -9.63 -16.37 26.02
N GLY A 471 -9.09 -15.54 26.91
CA GLY A 471 -8.14 -14.47 26.59
C GLY A 471 -8.67 -13.52 25.53
N GLY A 472 -9.65 -12.70 25.90
CA GLY A 472 -10.29 -11.71 25.03
C GLY A 472 -9.28 -10.77 24.38
N ALA A 473 -8.28 -10.26 25.10
CA ALA A 473 -7.15 -9.60 24.47
C ALA A 473 -6.13 -10.62 23.96
N ILE A 474 -5.49 -11.36 24.86
CA ILE A 474 -4.33 -12.20 24.53
C ILE A 474 -4.53 -13.59 25.10
N THR A 475 -4.34 -14.61 24.26
CA THR A 475 -4.09 -15.99 24.71
C THR A 475 -2.69 -16.42 24.28
N ASN A 476 -1.94 -17.02 25.21
CA ASN A 476 -0.64 -17.60 24.94
C ASN A 476 -0.59 -19.06 25.41
N GLY A 477 -0.13 -19.95 24.52
CA GLY A 477 0.31 -21.32 24.83
C GLY A 477 1.82 -21.55 24.63
N GLY A 478 2.59 -20.49 24.34
CA GLY A 478 4.04 -20.50 24.16
C GLY A 478 4.86 -20.53 25.45
N SER A 479 6.15 -20.79 25.32
CA SER A 479 7.08 -20.98 26.45
C SER A 479 7.56 -19.68 27.11
N ASN A 480 7.76 -18.60 26.34
CA ASN A 480 8.35 -17.35 26.81
C ASN A 480 7.46 -16.15 26.47
N ILE A 481 7.10 -15.37 27.49
CA ILE A 481 6.14 -14.27 27.37
C ILE A 481 6.75 -13.00 27.97
N SER A 482 6.73 -11.90 27.21
CA SER A 482 7.08 -10.57 27.71
C SER A 482 6.01 -9.56 27.28
N ILE A 483 5.29 -8.98 28.25
CA ILE A 483 4.27 -7.95 28.03
C ILE A 483 4.63 -6.73 28.90
N LEU A 484 4.96 -5.61 28.26
CA LEU A 484 5.47 -4.40 28.91
C LEU A 484 4.77 -3.14 28.40
N GLY A 485 4.40 -2.22 29.29
CA GLY A 485 3.91 -0.90 28.88
C GLY A 485 2.56 -0.93 28.15
N CYS A 486 1.75 -1.98 28.31
CA CYS A 486 0.51 -2.17 27.55
C CYS A 486 -0.74 -1.71 28.32
N ASN A 487 -1.75 -1.28 27.57
CA ASN A 487 -3.12 -1.08 28.08
C ASN A 487 -3.98 -2.27 27.68
N ILE A 488 -4.55 -3.01 28.63
CA ILE A 488 -5.41 -4.18 28.39
C ILE A 488 -6.73 -3.97 29.13
N ILE A 489 -7.69 -3.35 28.45
CA ILE A 489 -8.85 -2.73 29.09
C ILE A 489 -10.14 -3.12 28.36
N ASN A 490 -11.23 -3.36 29.09
CA ASN A 490 -12.58 -3.61 28.55
C ASN A 490 -12.70 -4.84 27.62
N ASN A 491 -11.82 -5.84 27.74
CA ASN A 491 -11.93 -7.06 26.96
C ASN A 491 -12.84 -8.08 27.67
N SER A 492 -13.35 -9.10 26.96
CA SER A 492 -14.13 -10.17 27.65
C SER A 492 -13.28 -10.89 28.70
N GLN A 493 -11.99 -11.08 28.40
CA GLN A 493 -10.92 -11.42 29.32
C GLN A 493 -9.66 -10.65 28.90
N GLY A 494 -8.78 -10.31 29.82
CA GLY A 494 -7.50 -9.67 29.56
C GLY A 494 -6.51 -10.66 28.96
N ILE A 495 -5.67 -11.25 29.81
CA ILE A 495 -4.64 -12.20 29.40
C ILE A 495 -4.98 -13.61 29.89
N TYR A 496 -4.87 -14.59 29.00
CA TYR A 496 -4.96 -16.01 29.34
C TYR A 496 -3.66 -16.73 28.97
N ILE A 497 -3.04 -17.40 29.94
CA ILE A 497 -1.81 -18.19 29.75
C ILE A 497 -2.14 -19.66 29.98
N ASN A 498 -2.02 -20.46 28.92
CA ASN A 498 -2.33 -21.88 28.90
C ASN A 498 -1.11 -22.71 28.50
N SER A 499 -0.04 -22.59 29.29
CA SER A 499 1.22 -23.29 29.05
C SER A 499 2.01 -23.43 30.34
N SER A 500 2.83 -24.46 30.44
CA SER A 500 3.86 -24.61 31.48
C SER A 500 5.06 -23.73 31.17
N SER A 501 4.84 -22.42 30.96
CA SER A 501 5.86 -21.45 30.59
C SER A 501 6.90 -21.31 31.70
N ASN A 502 8.18 -21.21 31.30
CA ASN A 502 9.32 -21.13 32.23
C ASN A 502 9.82 -19.68 32.42
N ASN A 503 9.33 -18.73 31.63
CA ASN A 503 9.73 -17.32 31.74
C ASN A 503 8.61 -16.38 31.25
N THR A 504 7.72 -16.00 32.17
CA THR A 504 6.63 -15.06 31.90
C THR A 504 6.87 -13.76 32.66
N THR A 505 6.99 -12.66 31.94
CA THR A 505 7.05 -11.30 32.49
C THR A 505 5.88 -10.47 31.96
N ILE A 506 5.01 -10.00 32.86
CA ILE A 506 3.91 -9.10 32.56
C ILE A 506 4.07 -7.91 33.50
N ASN A 507 4.86 -6.90 33.12
CA ASN A 507 5.18 -5.81 34.04
C ASN A 507 4.84 -4.45 33.43
N TYR A 508 4.64 -3.43 34.27
CA TYR A 508 4.41 -2.06 33.83
C TYR A 508 3.23 -1.93 32.85
N ASN A 509 2.15 -2.69 33.07
CA ASN A 509 0.93 -2.62 32.28
C ASN A 509 -0.21 -1.97 33.07
N ARG A 510 -1.22 -1.47 32.34
CA ARG A 510 -2.53 -1.10 32.87
C ARG A 510 -3.54 -2.17 32.47
N ILE A 511 -4.01 -2.96 33.43
CA ILE A 511 -4.88 -4.12 33.18
C ILE A 511 -6.09 -4.03 34.10
N PHE A 512 -7.26 -3.68 33.55
CA PHE A 512 -8.47 -3.54 34.36
C PHE A 512 -9.74 -3.52 33.50
N ASN A 513 -10.88 -3.65 34.19
CA ASN A 513 -12.22 -3.63 33.60
C ASN A 513 -12.41 -4.67 32.49
N ASN A 514 -11.65 -5.77 32.52
CA ASN A 514 -11.97 -6.93 31.72
C ASN A 514 -13.12 -7.70 32.38
N THR A 515 -14.03 -8.24 31.57
CA THR A 515 -15.34 -8.73 32.06
C THR A 515 -15.19 -9.88 33.05
N GLU A 516 -14.42 -10.90 32.69
CA GLU A 516 -14.29 -12.12 33.50
C GLU A 516 -12.95 -12.17 34.25
N TYR A 517 -11.82 -12.12 33.54
CA TYR A 517 -10.48 -12.15 34.12
C TYR A 517 -9.64 -10.99 33.58
N ASP A 518 -8.83 -10.36 34.43
CA ASP A 518 -7.76 -9.45 34.01
C ASP A 518 -6.51 -10.25 33.64
N LEU A 519 -6.18 -11.27 34.44
CA LEU A 519 -5.15 -12.26 34.17
C LEU A 519 -5.59 -13.63 34.67
N ASN A 520 -5.52 -14.63 33.79
CA ASN A 520 -5.68 -16.03 34.16
C ASN A 520 -4.44 -16.81 33.74
N ASN A 521 -3.63 -17.18 34.73
CA ASN A 521 -2.30 -17.76 34.54
C ASN A 521 -2.25 -19.23 35.00
N ASN A 522 -1.87 -20.13 34.10
CA ASN A 522 -1.54 -21.52 34.44
C ASN A 522 -0.03 -21.82 34.43
N ALA A 523 0.83 -20.82 34.19
CA ALA A 523 2.27 -21.00 34.18
C ALA A 523 2.88 -20.94 35.60
N ILE A 524 3.99 -21.67 35.80
CA ILE A 524 4.65 -21.83 37.10
C ILE A 524 5.57 -20.67 37.48
N ASP A 525 6.21 -20.02 36.50
CA ASP A 525 7.21 -18.95 36.71
C ASP A 525 6.76 -17.63 36.09
N THR A 526 5.72 -17.03 36.67
CA THR A 526 5.15 -15.75 36.21
C THR A 526 5.50 -14.61 37.16
N ASN A 527 6.23 -13.63 36.64
CA ASN A 527 6.40 -12.32 37.24
C ASN A 527 5.35 -11.37 36.65
N ALA A 528 4.39 -10.95 37.48
CA ALA A 528 3.38 -9.95 37.13
C ALA A 528 3.42 -8.73 38.06
N ASP A 529 4.62 -8.39 38.53
CA ASP A 529 4.84 -7.23 39.38
C ASP A 529 4.83 -5.92 38.58
N TYR A 530 4.76 -4.81 39.30
CA TYR A 530 4.84 -3.45 38.75
C TYR A 530 3.70 -3.13 37.76
N ASN A 531 2.53 -3.75 37.89
CA ASN A 531 1.34 -3.38 37.11
C ASN A 531 0.41 -2.46 37.89
N TRP A 532 -0.40 -1.70 37.14
CA TRP A 532 -1.56 -0.99 37.64
C TRP A 532 -2.84 -1.76 37.27
N TRP A 533 -3.60 -2.17 38.29
CA TRP A 533 -4.80 -3.01 38.13
C TRP A 533 -6.11 -2.21 38.15
N GLY A 534 -6.03 -0.91 37.83
CA GLY A 534 -7.19 -0.01 37.76
C GLY A 534 -7.66 0.55 39.10
N SER A 535 -7.28 -0.04 40.24
CA SER A 535 -7.59 0.45 41.58
C SER A 535 -6.52 0.07 42.61
N ASN A 536 -6.56 0.73 43.78
CA ASN A 536 -5.72 0.41 44.93
C ASN A 536 -6.05 -0.94 45.58
N ASN A 537 -7.25 -1.45 45.32
CA ASN A 537 -7.72 -2.74 45.80
C ASN A 537 -8.07 -3.62 44.59
N PRO A 538 -7.07 -4.21 43.92
CA PRO A 538 -7.30 -5.04 42.73
C PRO A 538 -8.35 -6.12 43.00
N GLU A 539 -9.22 -6.38 42.03
CA GLU A 539 -10.20 -7.47 42.08
C GLU A 539 -9.47 -8.82 42.01
N ILE A 540 -9.00 -9.33 43.15
CA ILE A 540 -8.10 -10.50 43.20
C ILE A 540 -8.72 -11.76 42.59
N ASN A 541 -10.05 -11.87 42.58
CA ASN A 541 -10.79 -12.96 41.94
C ASN A 541 -10.68 -12.93 40.41
N LYS A 542 -10.22 -11.83 39.80
CA LYS A 542 -9.95 -11.71 38.36
C LYS A 542 -8.48 -11.94 38.01
N ILE A 543 -7.64 -12.20 39.00
CA ILE A 543 -6.20 -12.38 38.88
C ILE A 543 -5.86 -13.78 39.41
N ILE A 544 -5.85 -14.75 38.51
CA ILE A 544 -5.77 -16.19 38.83
C ILE A 544 -4.36 -16.71 38.59
N GLY A 545 -3.90 -17.57 39.51
CA GLY A 545 -2.66 -18.35 39.35
C GLY A 545 -1.37 -17.56 39.60
N ILE A 546 -1.48 -16.39 40.23
CA ILE A 546 -0.34 -15.61 40.75
C ILE A 546 -0.67 -15.00 42.11
N THR A 547 0.38 -14.71 42.88
CA THR A 547 0.28 -13.85 44.08
C THR A 547 0.76 -12.45 43.71
N LEU A 548 -0.07 -11.44 43.94
CA LEU A 548 0.34 -10.04 43.72
C LEU A 548 1.24 -9.57 44.85
N ASN A 549 2.55 -9.52 44.59
CA ASN A 549 3.54 -9.06 45.57
C ASN A 549 3.74 -7.54 45.46
N ASN A 550 4.08 -7.05 44.27
CA ASN A 550 4.38 -5.65 44.02
C ASN A 550 3.47 -5.10 42.92
N HIS A 551 2.53 -4.24 43.27
CA HIS A 551 1.68 -3.54 42.31
C HIS A 551 1.59 -2.06 42.66
N PHE A 552 1.32 -1.24 41.65
CA PHE A 552 1.17 0.19 41.87
C PHE A 552 -0.12 0.50 42.63
N VAL A 553 -0.02 1.44 43.55
CA VAL A 553 -1.12 2.05 44.30
C VAL A 553 -0.94 3.57 44.24
N MET A 554 -2.05 4.29 44.32
CA MET A 554 -2.08 5.73 44.40
C MET A 554 -2.61 6.17 45.77
N ASN A 555 -1.96 7.11 46.42
CA ASN A 555 -2.41 7.65 47.71
C ASN A 555 -2.56 9.16 47.62
N VAL A 556 -3.72 9.66 47.99
CA VAL A 556 -3.97 11.10 48.13
C VAL A 556 -3.95 11.46 49.61
N THR A 557 -3.07 12.38 49.97
CA THR A 557 -3.02 12.96 51.32
C THR A 557 -3.30 14.45 51.25
N ASN A 558 -4.08 14.93 52.20
CA ASN A 558 -4.19 16.37 52.43
C ASN A 558 -2.98 16.82 53.28
N LEU A 559 -2.21 17.78 52.78
CA LEU A 559 -1.02 18.30 53.47
C LEU A 559 -1.34 19.50 54.36
N THR A 560 -2.38 20.28 54.05
CA THR A 560 -2.69 21.51 54.79
C THR A 560 -4.16 21.58 55.19
N SER A 561 -4.43 22.25 56.32
CA SER A 561 -5.77 22.76 56.57
C SER A 561 -6.10 23.86 55.56
N LEU A 562 -7.39 24.19 55.42
CA LEU A 562 -7.85 25.29 54.58
C LEU A 562 -7.18 26.60 55.02
N ASP A 563 -6.53 27.28 54.07
CA ASP A 563 -5.99 28.61 54.33
C ASP A 563 -7.05 29.72 54.23
N SER A 564 -6.68 30.94 54.61
CA SER A 564 -7.58 32.11 54.56
C SER A 564 -8.03 32.51 53.16
N ASN A 565 -7.45 31.92 52.10
CA ASN A 565 -7.80 32.17 50.71
C ASN A 565 -8.70 31.06 50.13
N GLY A 566 -9.14 30.11 50.95
CA GLY A 566 -9.95 28.98 50.50
C GLY A 566 -9.16 27.92 49.73
N THR A 567 -7.84 27.82 49.97
CA THR A 567 -6.95 26.87 49.30
C THR A 567 -6.58 25.69 50.20
N VAL A 568 -6.60 24.49 49.64
CA VAL A 568 -6.12 23.24 50.25
C VAL A 568 -5.01 22.65 49.38
N MET A 569 -3.94 22.17 50.01
CA MET A 569 -2.82 21.52 49.32
C MET A 569 -2.93 20.01 49.45
N PHE A 570 -2.96 19.32 48.31
CA PHE A 570 -2.94 17.87 48.24
C PHE A 570 -1.60 17.37 47.75
N GLN A 571 -1.22 16.18 48.22
CA GLN A 571 -0.16 15.37 47.63
C GLN A 571 -0.77 14.08 47.11
N TYR A 572 -0.59 13.86 45.81
CA TYR A 572 -0.82 12.59 45.16
C TYR A 572 0.50 11.84 45.09
N SER A 573 0.53 10.58 45.54
CA SER A 573 1.70 9.71 45.42
C SER A 573 1.35 8.44 44.65
N PHE A 574 2.24 8.01 43.74
CA PHE A 574 2.09 6.79 42.94
C PHE A 574 3.30 5.88 43.12
N LYS A 575 3.12 4.86 43.95
CA LYS A 575 4.19 3.99 44.46
C LYS A 575 3.72 2.55 44.49
N LEU A 576 4.61 1.63 44.80
CA LEU A 576 4.20 0.25 45.05
C LEU A 576 3.40 0.16 46.35
N ASN A 577 2.58 -0.88 46.47
CA ASN A 577 1.86 -1.24 47.69
C ASN A 577 2.77 -1.42 48.91
N THR A 578 4.06 -1.66 48.70
CA THR A 578 5.11 -1.71 49.76
C THR A 578 5.59 -0.33 50.21
N GLY A 579 5.19 0.75 49.52
CA GLY A 579 5.71 2.10 49.70
C GLY A 579 7.00 2.40 48.93
N GLU A 580 7.58 1.39 48.27
CA GLU A 580 8.79 1.53 47.45
C GLU A 580 8.50 2.23 46.11
N THR A 581 9.55 2.81 45.52
CA THR A 581 9.49 3.43 44.20
C THR A 581 9.88 2.43 43.11
N ALA A 582 9.21 2.48 41.95
CA ALA A 582 9.59 1.78 40.73
C ALA A 582 9.69 2.76 39.56
N ASP A 583 10.12 2.29 38.38
CA ASP A 583 10.23 3.14 37.20
C ASP A 583 8.87 3.35 36.52
N ASN A 584 8.12 4.33 37.03
CA ASN A 584 6.77 4.65 36.56
C ASN A 584 6.74 5.13 35.09
N ASN A 585 7.89 5.47 34.48
CA ASN A 585 7.95 5.87 33.07
C ASN A 585 7.62 4.73 32.11
N LEU A 586 7.77 3.48 32.56
CA LEU A 586 7.48 2.28 31.78
C LEU A 586 5.97 1.98 31.69
N LEU A 587 5.15 2.60 32.55
CA LEU A 587 3.69 2.47 32.47
C LEU A 587 3.11 3.32 31.33
N PRO A 588 2.04 2.85 30.67
CA PRO A 588 1.27 3.67 29.75
C PRO A 588 0.73 4.92 30.45
N TYR A 589 0.66 6.04 29.73
CA TYR A 589 0.07 7.29 30.24
C TYR A 589 -1.41 7.14 30.63
N PHE A 590 -1.78 7.78 31.74
CA PHE A 590 -3.17 7.89 32.19
C PHE A 590 -3.40 9.11 33.10
N LEU A 591 -4.67 9.50 33.23
CA LEU A 591 -5.09 10.73 33.89
C LEU A 591 -5.76 10.46 35.24
N THR A 592 -5.45 11.32 36.21
CA THR A 592 -6.26 11.55 37.41
C THR A 592 -7.07 12.83 37.20
N ASN A 593 -8.38 12.76 37.39
CA ASN A 593 -9.28 13.92 37.38
C ASN A 593 -9.78 14.20 38.80
N VAL A 594 -9.79 15.47 39.20
CA VAL A 594 -10.26 15.89 40.52
C VAL A 594 -11.56 16.67 40.39
N TYR A 595 -12.54 16.33 41.20
CA TYR A 595 -13.87 16.92 41.25
C TYR A 595 -14.17 17.45 42.65
N THR A 596 -15.14 18.36 42.75
CA THR A 596 -15.76 18.72 44.03
C THR A 596 -17.28 18.73 43.90
N ASN A 597 -17.98 18.53 45.02
CA ASN A 597 -19.45 18.61 45.09
C ASN A 597 -20.00 20.04 44.89
N ILE A 598 -19.14 21.07 44.88
CA ILE A 598 -19.55 22.48 44.78
C ILE A 598 -19.14 23.16 43.45
N ALA A 599 -18.39 22.46 42.59
CA ALA A 599 -17.96 22.91 41.27
C ALA A 599 -18.54 22.03 40.16
N SER A 600 -18.68 22.58 38.95
CA SER A 600 -19.10 21.83 37.77
C SER A 600 -17.89 21.35 36.97
N GLY A 601 -17.75 20.03 36.79
CA GLY A 601 -16.66 19.42 36.02
C GLY A 601 -15.39 19.17 36.83
N ALA A 602 -14.35 18.66 36.15
CA ALA A 602 -13.05 18.44 36.77
C ALA A 602 -12.36 19.79 37.01
N ILE A 603 -11.89 20.02 38.23
CA ILE A 603 -11.21 21.23 38.65
C ILE A 603 -9.68 21.14 38.45
N GLU A 604 -9.14 19.92 38.32
CA GLU A 604 -7.73 19.65 38.06
C GLU A 604 -7.59 18.30 37.34
N SER A 605 -6.63 18.19 36.42
CA SER A 605 -6.29 16.95 35.73
C SER A 605 -4.76 16.81 35.58
N PHE A 606 -4.22 15.63 35.85
CA PHE A 606 -2.77 15.40 35.76
C PHE A 606 -2.40 13.95 35.46
N ASP A 607 -1.15 13.74 35.05
CA ASP A 607 -0.57 12.42 34.81
C ASP A 607 -0.49 11.64 36.12
N ALA A 608 -1.21 10.53 36.19
CA ALA A 608 -1.35 9.72 37.39
C ALA A 608 -0.07 8.94 37.75
N ARG A 609 0.93 8.90 36.87
CA ARG A 609 2.15 8.12 37.07
C ARG A 609 3.16 8.78 38.02
N PHE A 610 3.02 10.07 38.28
CA PHE A 610 4.03 10.82 39.00
C PHE A 610 3.46 11.44 40.27
N ASP A 611 4.27 11.40 41.34
CA ASP A 611 3.99 12.14 42.57
C ASP A 611 3.76 13.63 42.21
N LYS A 612 2.66 14.20 42.71
CA LYS A 612 2.29 15.59 42.44
C LYS A 612 1.76 16.26 43.69
N THR A 613 2.35 17.39 44.05
CA THR A 613 1.76 18.34 45.00
C THR A 613 1.03 19.42 44.23
N PHE A 614 -0.19 19.74 44.62
CA PHE A 614 -0.98 20.76 43.95
C PHE A 614 -2.00 21.40 44.90
N ASN A 615 -2.43 22.60 44.52
CA ASN A 615 -3.37 23.39 45.28
C ASN A 615 -4.74 23.34 44.60
N ILE A 616 -5.79 23.19 45.42
CA ILE A 616 -7.16 23.41 44.99
C ILE A 616 -7.69 24.63 45.73
N THR A 617 -8.07 25.65 44.98
CA THR A 617 -8.70 26.88 45.50
C THR A 617 -10.18 26.86 45.15
N LEU A 618 -11.03 27.14 46.13
CA LEU A 618 -12.48 27.15 45.97
C LEU A 618 -13.04 28.54 46.26
N ASP A 619 -14.08 28.92 45.52
CA ASP A 619 -14.70 30.25 45.55
C ASP A 619 -16.07 30.28 46.25
N LYS A 620 -16.46 29.15 46.87
CA LYS A 620 -17.70 29.03 47.66
C LYS A 620 -17.44 28.38 49.02
N SER A 621 -18.04 28.95 50.07
CA SER A 621 -18.04 28.38 51.42
C SER A 621 -19.00 27.18 51.51
N GLY A 622 -18.63 26.17 52.29
CA GLY A 622 -19.46 24.99 52.54
C GLY A 622 -18.66 23.74 52.91
N ASN A 623 -19.37 22.63 53.13
CA ASN A 623 -18.75 21.31 53.23
C ASN A 623 -18.39 20.81 51.83
N VAL A 624 -17.14 20.43 51.64
CA VAL A 624 -16.58 20.06 50.35
C VAL A 624 -16.04 18.64 50.40
N THR A 625 -16.53 17.82 49.49
CA THR A 625 -15.93 16.53 49.17
C THR A 625 -15.02 16.70 47.96
N TYR A 626 -13.75 16.40 48.11
CA TYR A 626 -12.78 16.33 47.01
C TYR A 626 -12.72 14.88 46.50
N THR A 627 -13.10 14.67 45.25
CA THR A 627 -13.18 13.35 44.64
C THR A 627 -12.11 13.21 43.56
N PHE A 628 -11.16 12.31 43.77
CA PHE A 628 -10.07 12.01 42.85
C PHE A 628 -10.42 10.72 42.11
N ILE A 629 -10.54 10.79 40.79
CA ILE A 629 -10.92 9.66 39.94
C ILE A 629 -9.77 9.33 39.00
N THR A 630 -9.30 8.09 39.08
CA THR A 630 -8.22 7.56 38.23
C THR A 630 -8.55 6.13 37.86
N ASP A 631 -8.87 5.90 36.59
CA ASP A 631 -9.42 4.63 36.13
C ASP A 631 -10.64 4.21 36.97
N ASN A 632 -10.55 3.09 37.71
CA ASN A 632 -11.62 2.61 38.59
C ASN A 632 -11.43 3.06 40.06
N GLU A 633 -10.31 3.71 40.39
CA GLU A 633 -10.05 4.22 41.74
C GLU A 633 -10.79 5.53 41.98
N VAL A 634 -11.49 5.61 43.11
CA VAL A 634 -12.10 6.84 43.60
C VAL A 634 -11.67 7.07 45.05
N GLN A 635 -10.94 8.16 45.28
CA GLN A 635 -10.58 8.62 46.63
C GLN A 635 -11.35 9.88 46.99
N ASN A 636 -12.01 9.86 48.15
CA ASN A 636 -12.76 11.01 48.67
C ASN A 636 -12.07 11.56 49.92
N LEU A 637 -11.81 12.87 49.94
CA LEU A 637 -11.37 13.58 51.13
C LEU A 637 -12.38 14.66 51.48
N GLU A 638 -12.75 14.74 52.75
CA GLU A 638 -13.67 15.74 53.26
C GLU A 638 -12.92 16.97 53.77
N GLY A 639 -13.47 18.15 53.52
CA GLY A 639 -12.99 19.41 54.03
C GLY A 639 -14.11 20.42 54.24
N THR A 640 -13.82 21.49 54.97
CA THR A 640 -14.75 22.62 55.14
C THR A 640 -14.07 23.87 54.60
N VAL A 641 -14.74 24.57 53.68
CA VAL A 641 -14.29 25.85 53.14
C VAL A 641 -15.03 26.97 53.85
N THR A 642 -14.31 27.83 54.56
CA THR A 642 -14.83 29.09 55.08
C THR A 642 -14.10 30.24 54.40
N LEU A 643 -14.77 30.88 53.44
CA LEU A 643 -14.23 32.09 52.82
C LEU A 643 -14.29 33.27 53.81
N PRO A 644 -13.29 34.15 53.79
CA PRO A 644 -13.37 35.40 54.55
C PRO A 644 -14.61 36.19 54.11
N PRO A 645 -15.26 36.93 55.02
CA PRO A 645 -16.38 37.79 54.65
C PRO A 645 -15.91 38.73 53.53
N THR A 646 -16.69 38.82 52.45
CA THR A 646 -16.45 39.80 51.38
C THR A 646 -16.24 41.17 52.02
N PRO A 647 -15.13 41.88 51.74
CA PRO A 647 -14.92 43.20 52.28
C PRO A 647 -16.12 44.09 51.97
N PRO A 648 -16.57 44.95 52.89
CA PRO A 648 -17.73 45.80 52.66
C PRO A 648 -17.53 46.59 51.37
N ILE A 649 -18.55 46.58 50.51
CA ILE A 649 -18.59 47.40 49.30
C ILE A 649 -18.29 48.84 49.75
N PRO A 650 -17.22 49.49 49.24
CA PRO A 650 -16.94 50.88 49.59
C PRO A 650 -18.18 51.72 49.26
N PRO A 651 -18.62 52.63 50.15
CA PRO A 651 -19.83 53.41 49.93
C PRO A 651 -19.74 54.14 48.59
N VAL A 652 -20.78 54.01 47.77
CA VAL A 652 -20.96 54.84 46.58
C VAL A 652 -20.84 56.31 47.02
N PRO A 653 -19.91 57.10 46.45
CA PRO A 653 -19.84 58.52 46.77
C PRO A 653 -21.19 59.17 46.45
N THR A 654 -21.81 59.78 47.47
CA THR A 654 -23.00 60.60 47.30
C THR A 654 -22.69 61.76 46.37
N ILE A 655 -23.46 61.86 45.28
CA ILE A 655 -23.45 62.99 44.35
C ILE A 655 -23.79 64.29 45.13
N PRO A 656 -22.88 65.28 45.19
CA PRO A 656 -23.21 66.64 45.62
C PRO A 656 -23.92 67.42 44.49
N PRO A 657 -24.65 68.49 44.82
CA PRO A 657 -25.62 69.14 43.93
C PRO A 657 -24.98 69.80 42.70
N LYS A 658 -25.77 69.84 41.62
CA LYS A 658 -25.48 70.49 40.33
C LYS A 658 -25.03 71.95 40.53
N PRO A 659 -23.82 72.35 40.09
CA PRO A 659 -23.40 73.75 40.02
C PRO A 659 -24.16 74.53 38.93
N PRO A 660 -24.27 75.86 39.05
CA PRO A 660 -24.98 76.71 38.08
C PRO A 660 -24.31 76.71 36.70
N GLU A 661 -25.13 76.85 35.65
CA GLU A 661 -24.69 76.89 34.25
C GLU A 661 -23.71 78.05 33.98
N PRO A 662 -22.54 77.78 33.38
CA PRO A 662 -21.72 78.80 32.73
C PRO A 662 -22.16 79.03 31.27
N THR A 663 -22.19 80.30 30.90
CA THR A 663 -22.40 80.89 29.56
C THR A 663 -21.47 80.35 28.45
N PRO A 664 -21.83 80.52 27.16
CA PRO A 664 -21.35 79.66 26.08
C PRO A 664 -20.04 80.09 25.38
N THR A 665 -19.50 79.12 24.62
CA THR A 665 -18.51 79.14 23.49
C THR A 665 -17.01 79.02 23.81
N PRO A 666 -16.15 78.50 22.89
CA PRO A 666 -16.39 77.94 21.54
C PRO A 666 -15.79 76.52 21.29
N GLU A 667 -16.26 75.85 20.23
CA GLU A 667 -15.55 74.75 19.50
C GLU A 667 -14.19 75.20 18.94
N PRO A 668 -13.31 74.35 18.33
CA PRO A 668 -13.26 72.87 18.22
C PRO A 668 -11.82 72.30 18.45
N ASN A 669 -11.63 70.97 18.34
CA ASN A 669 -10.47 70.35 17.66
C ASN A 669 -10.59 68.81 17.65
N ASN A 670 -10.66 68.26 16.43
CA ASN A 670 -10.40 66.88 16.07
C ASN A 670 -8.89 66.63 16.03
N ASN A 671 -8.42 65.54 16.64
CA ASN A 671 -7.24 64.73 16.28
C ASN A 671 -7.20 63.56 17.29
N GLY A 672 -7.27 62.27 16.96
CA GLY A 672 -6.73 61.59 15.79
C GLY A 672 -5.55 60.73 16.25
N THR A 673 -5.78 59.48 16.65
CA THR A 673 -4.75 58.42 16.65
C THR A 673 -5.39 57.05 16.40
N SER A 674 -5.45 56.71 15.12
CA SER A 674 -5.39 55.34 14.63
C SER A 674 -4.03 54.73 14.96
N ASN A 675 -3.98 53.41 15.18
CA ASN A 675 -3.07 52.47 14.50
C ASN A 675 -2.90 51.20 15.35
N ASN A 676 -3.68 50.17 15.04
CA ASN A 676 -3.22 48.79 15.22
C ASN A 676 -3.57 48.03 13.93
N PRO A 677 -2.58 47.66 13.11
CA PRO A 677 -2.85 46.97 11.85
C PRO A 677 -3.26 45.53 12.11
N THR A 678 -4.45 45.20 11.62
CA THR A 678 -4.89 43.84 11.29
C THR A 678 -3.85 43.14 10.43
N ALA A 679 -3.31 42.02 10.91
CA ALA A 679 -2.45 41.15 10.13
C ALA A 679 -3.28 40.43 9.04
N GLN A 680 -3.23 40.96 7.81
CA GLN A 680 -3.59 40.20 6.61
C GLN A 680 -2.36 39.40 6.17
N ALA A 681 -2.44 38.07 6.22
CA ALA A 681 -1.47 37.19 5.59
C ALA A 681 -1.80 37.04 4.10
N SER A 682 -1.09 37.78 3.24
CA SER A 682 -1.07 37.54 1.79
C SER A 682 -0.03 36.47 1.46
N MET A 683 -0.44 35.35 0.87
CA MET A 683 0.49 34.37 0.28
C MET A 683 1.20 34.99 -0.94
N LYS A 684 2.53 35.06 -0.89
CA LYS A 684 3.37 35.24 -2.09
C LYS A 684 3.36 33.94 -2.88
N SER A 685 2.96 34.02 -4.15
CA SER A 685 3.20 32.97 -5.14
C SER A 685 4.70 32.72 -5.30
N THR A 686 5.19 31.60 -4.80
CA THR A 686 6.52 31.10 -5.13
C THR A 686 6.44 30.40 -6.49
N GLY A 687 6.87 31.10 -7.53
CA GLY A 687 7.04 30.51 -8.86
C GLY A 687 8.02 29.34 -8.82
N LEU A 688 7.68 28.27 -9.54
CA LEU A 688 8.60 27.17 -9.80
C LEU A 688 9.89 27.70 -10.44
N PRO A 689 11.08 27.25 -10.00
CA PRO A 689 12.32 27.59 -10.69
C PRO A 689 12.36 26.87 -12.05
N THR A 690 12.49 27.67 -13.12
CA THR A 690 12.69 27.27 -14.53
C THR A 690 13.89 26.35 -14.78
N ASN A 691 14.72 26.09 -13.75
CA ASN A 691 15.83 25.13 -13.79
C ASN A 691 15.40 23.67 -13.60
N LEU A 692 14.13 23.38 -13.26
CA LEU A 692 13.62 22.00 -13.13
C LEU A 692 13.12 21.40 -14.46
N ILE A 693 12.83 22.24 -15.47
CA ILE A 693 12.43 21.79 -16.81
C ILE A 693 13.66 21.44 -17.67
N PHE A 694 14.81 22.08 -17.42
CA PHE A 694 16.06 21.79 -18.14
C PHE A 694 16.73 20.47 -17.71
N LEU A 695 16.53 20.03 -16.47
CA LEU A 695 17.04 18.74 -15.98
C LEU A 695 16.14 17.54 -16.37
N LEU A 696 14.86 17.77 -16.66
CA LEU A 696 13.95 16.73 -17.15
C LEU A 696 14.14 16.42 -18.64
N VAL A 697 14.70 17.35 -19.41
CA VAL A 697 15.00 17.16 -20.85
C VAL A 697 16.38 16.51 -21.05
N ILE A 698 17.32 16.68 -20.10
CA ILE A 698 18.66 16.05 -20.17
C ILE A 698 18.64 14.57 -19.74
N SER A 699 17.68 14.13 -18.91
CA SER A 699 17.52 12.71 -18.57
C SER A 699 16.95 11.87 -19.73
N VAL A 700 16.23 12.50 -20.66
CA VAL A 700 15.67 11.84 -21.86
C VAL A 700 16.70 11.72 -23.00
N ILE A 701 17.72 12.58 -23.03
CA ILE A 701 18.79 12.53 -24.06
C ILE A 701 20.05 11.78 -23.55
N GLY A 702 20.29 11.74 -22.24
CA GLY A 702 21.44 11.06 -21.62
C GLY A 702 21.48 9.53 -21.77
N PHE A 703 20.38 8.89 -22.20
CA PHE A 703 20.32 7.44 -22.41
C PHE A 703 20.83 6.96 -23.78
N VAL A 704 21.16 7.86 -24.71
CA VAL A 704 21.62 7.47 -26.07
C VAL A 704 23.14 7.24 -26.13
N TYR A 705 23.93 7.63 -25.11
CA TYR A 705 25.40 7.53 -25.17
C TYR A 705 26.05 6.42 -24.32
N TYR A 706 25.26 5.58 -23.64
CA TYR A 706 25.79 4.36 -22.98
C TYR A 706 25.73 3.10 -23.87
N ARG A 707 25.74 3.29 -25.19
CA ARG A 707 25.97 2.23 -26.20
C ARG A 707 27.31 2.44 -26.87
N LYS A 708 28.39 2.04 -26.20
CA LYS A 708 29.65 1.51 -26.75
C LYS A 708 30.68 1.37 -25.62
N GLN A 709 30.55 0.30 -24.85
CA GLN A 709 31.66 -0.60 -24.52
C GLN A 709 31.14 -2.03 -24.64
#